data_AF-A0A370KHU8-F1
#
_entry.id   AF-A0A370KHU8-F1
#
_cell.length_a   1.000
_cell.length_b   1.000
_cell.length_c   1.000
_cell.angle_alpha   90.00
_cell.angle_beta   90.00
_cell.angle_gamma   90.00
#
_symmetry.space_group_name_H-M   'P 1'
#
loop_
_entity.id
_entity.type
_entity.pdbx_description
1 polymer ?
#
loop_
_entity_poly.entity_id
_entity_poly.type
_entity_poly.pdbx_seq_one_letter_code
_entity_poly.pdbx_strand_id
1 'polypeptide(L)'
;MLVNINVKCPRCGQTTTLAVSQGDRDGTSFSSTSCRVCRARFIALTQKDGSILLFDSATYEAGEEPARPLAIISPRTGRSGYHVKPPEYLGILDRGHPLEKPMGISDEDLETKISSLSRVLYRPDGSSRPPKEVAKHLGWRAVWSAQLAEAVRARLAAPPPLSFPPFIFISYRWGAQEDVAWVAALARDLKTRGYPVLFDREEPGEIDVPLMVSKIADARYFIAVIDPGYVERIGTGEETEPIKDGWVFDECNTAFDLERGRQLRVLGLLRSGDHLPSGFRLPLPGTPGNVIDVRPEQQLKLVLDDIFPLINDGPDPEIAERARLLLLKSHEFSIADKPHEAFQCAQELTDLLPGIIDGPAQKIRVALRATWTEPGLAAAQEALALAPDSAELHYVTGAFASIAGHPQQAAQYLGLYLEKDDPIGNQYLITAHQLLGSSLDDLDQPFAGLAHLKIARNKGGDNSDLLNNLGFVLRRVGQSEAAVDVFQVGLEGEPDNKNLLINYAAALIETGHHGAAFNAIGQLEVLYPGTPQISSLNDVLNEIEQQGSWGEPIALLDAPAEALGVVVECSACPAWIPMQEKDMLCARCGAVLSQAGPCQCCGWDGRVIWAPGITAICPYCRAGELNSTPTGGATTLSGQS
;
A
#
# COMPACT_ATOMS: atom_id res chain seq x y z
N MET A 1 15.93 -3.94 -1.75
CA MET A 1 15.09 -4.35 -2.90
C MET A 1 15.91 -4.45 -4.20
N LEU A 2 15.71 -5.42 -5.11
CA LEU A 2 16.40 -5.44 -6.42
C LEU A 2 15.53 -4.77 -7.51
N VAL A 3 16.10 -3.83 -8.24
CA VAL A 3 15.49 -3.14 -9.39
C VAL A 3 16.14 -3.60 -10.69
N ASN A 4 15.38 -3.66 -11.77
CA ASN A 4 15.92 -3.95 -13.10
C ASN A 4 16.36 -2.66 -13.79
N ILE A 5 17.63 -2.60 -14.21
CA ILE A 5 18.17 -1.50 -15.00
C ILE A 5 18.61 -2.00 -16.39
N ASN A 6 18.37 -1.20 -17.41
CA ASN A 6 18.85 -1.47 -18.77
C ASN A 6 20.17 -0.74 -19.02
N VAL A 7 21.23 -1.50 -19.28
CA VAL A 7 22.59 -0.99 -19.45
C VAL A 7 23.29 -1.65 -20.62
N LYS A 8 24.32 -1.01 -21.19
CA LYS A 8 25.24 -1.69 -22.10
C LYS A 8 26.21 -2.52 -21.27
N CYS A 9 26.29 -3.82 -21.57
CA CYS A 9 27.19 -4.71 -20.86
C CYS A 9 28.66 -4.27 -21.07
N PRO A 10 29.45 -4.04 -20.02
CA PRO A 10 30.85 -3.62 -20.16
C PRO A 10 31.75 -4.72 -20.75
N ARG A 11 31.27 -5.98 -20.80
CA ARG A 11 32.00 -7.11 -21.38
C ARG A 11 31.71 -7.34 -22.86
N CYS A 12 30.44 -7.34 -23.28
CA CYS A 12 30.07 -7.64 -24.68
C CYS A 12 29.51 -6.45 -25.47
N GLY A 13 29.30 -5.29 -24.84
CA GLY A 13 28.78 -4.08 -25.47
C GLY A 13 27.28 -4.10 -25.80
N GLN A 14 26.61 -5.25 -25.67
CA GLN A 14 25.17 -5.41 -25.95
C GLN A 14 24.32 -4.86 -24.80
N THR A 15 23.14 -4.32 -25.13
CA THR A 15 22.15 -3.90 -24.14
C THR A 15 21.64 -5.12 -23.36
N THR A 16 21.60 -5.01 -22.04
CA THR A 16 21.17 -6.08 -21.15
C THR A 16 20.46 -5.51 -19.93
N THR A 17 19.58 -6.30 -19.33
CA THR A 17 18.88 -5.94 -18.09
C THR A 17 19.61 -6.57 -16.91
N LEU A 18 20.07 -5.75 -15.98
CA LEU A 18 20.71 -6.18 -14.74
C LEU A 18 19.76 -5.94 -13.56
N ALA A 19 19.63 -6.93 -12.68
CA ALA A 19 19.00 -6.74 -11.38
C ALA A 19 20.04 -6.16 -10.42
N VAL A 20 19.74 -5.04 -9.76
CA VAL A 20 20.65 -4.29 -8.90
C VAL A 20 19.94 -3.88 -7.61
N SER A 21 20.61 -3.83 -6.47
CA SER A 21 19.98 -3.38 -5.23
C SER A 21 19.69 -1.89 -5.28
N GLN A 22 18.47 -1.48 -4.92
CA GLN A 22 18.17 -0.11 -4.52
C GLN A 22 18.92 0.15 -3.20
N GLY A 23 19.63 1.27 -3.10
CA GLY A 23 20.32 1.66 -1.86
C GLY A 23 19.32 1.77 -0.71
N ASP A 24 19.69 1.29 0.48
CA ASP A 24 18.94 1.62 1.69
C ASP A 24 19.19 3.08 2.05
N ARG A 25 18.24 3.73 2.73
CA ARG A 25 18.31 5.15 3.13
C ARG A 25 19.61 5.53 3.86
N ASP A 26 20.34 4.56 4.41
CA ASP A 26 21.55 4.79 5.22
C ASP A 26 22.86 4.18 4.68
N GLY A 27 22.87 3.43 3.56
CA GLY A 27 24.05 2.64 3.17
C GLY A 27 24.23 2.29 1.69
N THR A 28 25.48 1.99 1.32
CA THR A 28 25.84 1.35 0.05
C THR A 28 25.34 -0.09 0.02
N SER A 29 24.66 -0.51 -1.05
CA SER A 29 24.12 -1.88 -1.16
C SER A 29 24.83 -2.67 -2.27
N PHE A 30 24.98 -3.97 -2.06
CA PHE A 30 25.64 -4.88 -2.99
C PHE A 30 24.64 -5.87 -3.59
N SER A 31 24.81 -6.17 -4.86
CA SER A 31 24.03 -7.21 -5.54
C SER A 31 24.89 -7.94 -6.56
N SER A 32 24.68 -9.25 -6.67
CA SER A 32 25.25 -10.04 -7.77
C SER A 32 24.28 -10.04 -8.94
N THR A 33 24.80 -9.81 -10.15
CA THR A 33 23.98 -9.70 -11.35
C THR A 33 24.70 -10.29 -12.55
N SER A 34 23.99 -10.57 -13.64
CA SER A 34 24.63 -11.11 -14.84
C SER A 34 24.01 -10.59 -16.12
N CYS A 35 24.85 -10.41 -17.14
CA CYS A 35 24.37 -10.07 -18.48
C CYS A 35 23.52 -11.21 -19.04
N ARG A 36 22.29 -10.91 -19.42
CA ARG A 36 21.38 -11.88 -20.06
C ARG A 36 21.86 -12.37 -21.43
N VAL A 37 22.77 -11.63 -22.07
CA VAL A 37 23.32 -11.95 -23.40
C VAL A 37 24.59 -12.79 -23.29
N CYS A 38 25.65 -12.27 -22.68
CA CYS A 38 26.95 -12.95 -22.62
C CYS A 38 27.20 -13.74 -21.33
N ARG A 39 26.24 -13.75 -20.39
CA ARG A 39 26.33 -14.44 -19.09
C ARG A 39 27.48 -13.99 -18.18
N ALA A 40 28.19 -12.91 -18.53
CA ALA A 40 29.19 -12.29 -17.65
C ALA A 40 28.53 -11.88 -16.33
N ARG A 41 29.19 -12.23 -15.22
CA ARG A 41 28.74 -11.93 -13.86
C ARG A 41 29.40 -10.64 -13.36
N PHE A 42 28.63 -9.84 -12.64
CA PHE A 42 29.05 -8.57 -12.11
C PHE A 42 28.64 -8.46 -10.64
N ILE A 43 29.43 -7.71 -9.89
CA ILE A 43 29.03 -7.19 -8.59
C ILE A 43 28.63 -5.73 -8.80
N ALA A 44 27.36 -5.42 -8.52
CA ALA A 44 26.83 -4.08 -8.58
C ALA A 44 26.81 -3.49 -7.17
N LEU A 45 27.57 -2.40 -6.99
CA LEU A 45 27.59 -1.59 -5.78
C LEU A 45 26.77 -0.32 -6.04
N THR A 46 25.61 -0.21 -5.40
CA THR A 46 24.77 0.97 -5.45
C THR A 46 25.20 1.95 -4.37
N GLN A 47 25.62 3.14 -4.79
CA GLN A 47 26.05 4.23 -3.92
C GLN A 47 24.86 5.01 -3.35
N LYS A 48 25.11 5.81 -2.31
CA LYS A 48 24.08 6.63 -1.65
C LYS A 48 23.40 7.63 -2.59
N ASP A 49 24.10 8.07 -3.63
CA ASP A 49 23.58 9.00 -4.63
C ASP A 49 22.77 8.29 -5.74
N GLY A 50 22.57 6.97 -5.64
CA GLY A 50 21.86 6.15 -6.62
C GLY A 50 22.70 5.74 -7.82
N SER A 51 23.99 6.10 -7.88
CA SER A 51 24.90 5.59 -8.90
C SER A 51 25.30 4.14 -8.63
N ILE A 52 25.58 3.39 -9.68
CA ILE A 52 25.87 1.96 -9.60
C ILE A 52 27.24 1.71 -10.20
N LEU A 53 28.16 1.22 -9.39
CA LEU A 53 29.48 0.79 -9.79
C LEU A 53 29.41 -0.71 -10.13
N LEU A 54 29.77 -1.06 -11.37
CA LEU A 54 29.87 -2.46 -11.79
C LEU A 54 31.30 -2.93 -11.70
N PHE A 55 31.53 -3.97 -10.90
CA PHE A 55 32.80 -4.68 -10.82
C PHE A 55 32.69 -6.05 -11.49
N ASP A 56 33.82 -6.57 -11.95
CA ASP A 56 33.87 -7.97 -12.34
C ASP A 56 33.78 -8.86 -11.10
N SER A 57 32.83 -9.81 -11.09
CA SER A 57 32.73 -10.77 -10.00
C SER A 57 33.98 -11.66 -9.86
N ALA A 58 34.77 -11.83 -10.93
CA ALA A 58 35.97 -12.66 -10.90
C ALA A 58 37.17 -11.97 -10.20
N THR A 59 37.13 -10.65 -10.05
CA THR A 59 38.26 -9.86 -9.49
C THR A 59 37.87 -9.06 -8.25
N TYR A 60 36.67 -9.25 -7.72
CA TYR A 60 36.17 -8.49 -6.58
C TYR A 60 36.24 -9.37 -5.32
N GLU A 61 37.14 -9.02 -4.41
CA GLU A 61 37.26 -9.65 -3.09
C GLU A 61 36.67 -8.72 -2.02
N ALA A 62 35.80 -9.28 -1.16
CA ALA A 62 35.15 -8.50 -0.11
C ALA A 62 36.14 -8.13 0.99
N GLY A 63 36.46 -6.84 1.14
CA GLY A 63 37.29 -6.31 2.24
C GLY A 63 38.61 -5.64 1.84
N GLU A 64 38.98 -5.64 0.56
CA GLU A 64 40.15 -4.89 0.04
C GLU A 64 39.74 -3.62 -0.73
N GLU A 65 40.69 -2.69 -0.96
CA GLU A 65 40.45 -1.50 -1.79
C GLU A 65 39.89 -1.92 -3.16
N PRO A 66 38.67 -1.50 -3.54
CA PRO A 66 38.01 -2.06 -4.70
C PRO A 66 38.76 -1.70 -5.98
N ALA A 67 39.07 -2.71 -6.80
CA ALA A 67 39.57 -2.55 -8.16
C ALA A 67 38.71 -1.54 -8.94
N ARG A 68 39.31 -0.75 -9.86
CA ARG A 68 38.55 0.26 -10.64
C ARG A 68 37.28 -0.36 -11.26
N PRO A 69 36.11 0.30 -11.14
CA PRO A 69 34.86 -0.21 -11.68
C PRO A 69 34.95 -0.34 -13.21
N LEU A 70 34.38 -1.42 -13.74
CA LEU A 70 34.25 -1.66 -15.19
C LEU A 70 33.33 -0.63 -15.85
N ALA A 71 32.32 -0.17 -15.10
CA ALA A 71 31.40 0.87 -15.54
C ALA A 71 30.80 1.58 -14.32
N ILE A 72 30.47 2.86 -14.51
CA ILE A 72 29.70 3.67 -13.57
C ILE A 72 28.39 4.00 -14.26
N ILE A 73 27.27 3.57 -13.67
CA ILE A 73 25.92 3.85 -14.15
C ILE A 73 25.34 4.90 -13.22
N SER A 74 25.33 6.15 -13.65
CA SER A 74 24.62 7.21 -12.93
C SER A 74 23.11 6.93 -12.98
N PRO A 75 22.34 7.28 -11.93
CA PRO A 75 20.90 7.26 -12.03
C PRO A 75 20.50 8.16 -13.20
N ARG A 76 19.43 7.80 -13.92
CA ARG A 76 18.89 8.68 -14.96
C ARG A 76 18.32 9.93 -14.27
N THR A 77 19.18 10.89 -13.95
CA THR A 77 18.74 12.26 -13.74
C THR A 77 18.33 12.79 -15.11
N GLY A 78 17.17 13.44 -15.19
CA GLY A 78 16.83 14.23 -16.37
C GLY A 78 17.95 15.23 -16.68
N ARG A 79 17.92 15.86 -17.85
CA ARG A 79 18.94 16.85 -18.24
C ARG A 79 19.06 18.02 -17.23
N SER A 80 18.02 18.27 -16.45
CA SER A 80 17.91 19.24 -15.38
C SER A 80 18.56 18.83 -14.06
N GLY A 81 18.86 17.54 -13.86
CA GLY A 81 19.30 17.02 -12.56
C GLY A 81 18.15 16.64 -11.60
N TYR A 82 16.89 16.88 -11.98
CA TYR A 82 15.71 16.64 -11.14
C TYR A 82 14.83 15.50 -11.69
N HIS A 83 14.12 14.81 -10.79
CA HIS A 83 13.12 13.80 -11.14
C HIS A 83 11.98 13.81 -10.12
N VAL A 84 10.79 14.22 -10.54
CA VAL A 84 9.60 14.33 -9.69
C VAL A 84 8.45 13.55 -10.33
N LYS A 85 7.97 12.52 -9.62
CA LYS A 85 6.76 11.77 -10.00
C LYS A 85 5.60 12.16 -9.10
N PRO A 86 4.36 12.24 -9.61
CA PRO A 86 3.20 12.45 -8.77
C PRO A 86 3.04 11.25 -7.82
N PRO A 87 2.22 11.35 -6.76
CA PRO A 87 2.02 10.22 -5.87
C PRO A 87 1.36 9.07 -6.61
N GLU A 88 1.82 7.86 -6.31
CA GLU A 88 1.28 6.59 -6.82
C GLU A 88 0.12 6.06 -5.96
N TYR A 89 -0.31 6.81 -4.94
CA TYR A 89 -1.46 6.44 -4.14
C TYR A 89 -2.72 6.52 -5.00
N LEU A 90 -3.41 5.39 -5.14
CA LEU A 90 -4.62 5.29 -5.95
C LEU A 90 -5.86 5.38 -5.07
N GLY A 91 -5.78 5.14 -3.76
CA GLY A 91 -6.95 5.18 -2.87
C GLY A 91 -8.04 4.21 -3.33
N ILE A 92 -7.63 3.04 -3.81
CA ILE A 92 -8.49 1.94 -4.28
C ILE A 92 -9.25 1.31 -3.11
N LEU A 93 -8.62 1.28 -1.94
CA LEU A 93 -9.21 0.69 -0.74
C LEU A 93 -10.24 1.59 -0.06
N ASP A 94 -10.27 2.88 -0.42
CA ASP A 94 -11.36 3.77 -0.05
C ASP A 94 -12.58 3.49 -0.95
N ARG A 95 -13.61 2.89 -0.34
CA ARG A 95 -14.85 2.50 -1.04
C ARG A 95 -15.81 3.67 -1.25
N GLY A 96 -15.41 4.87 -0.85
CA GLY A 96 -16.29 6.02 -0.79
C GLY A 96 -17.34 5.88 0.29
N HIS A 97 -17.72 7.02 0.85
CA HIS A 97 -18.83 7.12 1.79
C HIS A 97 -19.66 8.34 1.43
N PRO A 98 -20.99 8.31 1.67
CA PRO A 98 -21.79 9.53 1.59
C PRO A 98 -21.13 10.62 2.43
N LEU A 99 -21.10 11.84 1.91
CA LEU A 99 -20.55 12.98 2.65
C LEU A 99 -21.40 13.24 3.91
N GLU A 100 -20.92 12.76 5.05
CA GLU A 100 -21.55 13.00 6.33
C GLU A 100 -21.29 14.44 6.78
N LYS A 101 -22.37 15.13 7.17
CA LYS A 101 -22.25 16.44 7.81
C LYS A 101 -21.57 16.24 9.17
N PRO A 102 -20.51 17.01 9.46
CA PRO A 102 -19.82 16.86 10.73
C PRO A 102 -20.79 17.26 11.84
N MET A 103 -20.85 16.46 12.91
CA MET A 103 -21.64 16.84 14.08
C MET A 103 -21.11 18.17 14.60
N GLY A 104 -21.97 19.19 14.60
CA GLY A 104 -21.62 20.56 14.94
C GLY A 104 -21.38 20.79 16.43
N ILE A 105 -21.18 22.06 16.79
CA ILE A 105 -21.05 22.50 18.19
C ILE A 105 -22.26 23.32 18.62
N SER A 106 -22.56 23.33 19.93
CA SER A 106 -23.66 24.14 20.47
C SER A 106 -23.34 25.64 20.32
N ASP A 107 -24.37 26.48 20.41
CA ASP A 107 -24.18 27.94 20.37
C ASP A 107 -23.40 28.43 21.62
N GLU A 108 -23.54 27.75 22.76
CA GLU A 108 -22.76 28.02 23.98
C GLU A 108 -21.27 27.68 23.80
N ASP A 109 -20.95 26.55 23.17
CA ASP A 109 -19.57 26.15 22.88
C ASP A 109 -18.90 27.11 21.88
N LEU A 110 -19.66 27.60 20.88
CA LEU A 110 -19.17 28.59 19.91
C LEU A 110 -18.72 29.89 20.60
N GLU A 111 -19.39 30.27 21.69
CA GLU A 111 -19.08 31.47 22.47
C GLU A 111 -17.95 31.27 23.48
N THR A 112 -17.86 30.08 24.07
CA THR A 112 -17.05 29.86 25.28
C THR A 112 -15.84 28.97 25.07
N LYS A 113 -15.93 27.93 24.22
CA LYS A 113 -14.87 26.94 24.03
C LYS A 113 -14.98 26.20 22.70
N ILE A 114 -14.02 26.46 21.81
CA ILE A 114 -13.92 25.75 20.53
C ILE A 114 -12.80 24.74 20.57
N SER A 115 -13.14 23.48 20.29
CA SER A 115 -12.19 22.38 20.13
C SER A 115 -11.75 22.17 18.68
N SER A 116 -12.58 22.54 17.69
CA SER A 116 -12.24 22.44 16.27
C SER A 116 -13.02 23.43 15.40
N LEU A 117 -12.33 24.10 14.48
CA LEU A 117 -12.92 24.98 13.48
C LEU A 117 -13.78 24.23 12.45
N SER A 118 -13.52 22.94 12.18
CA SER A 118 -14.27 22.17 11.17
C SER A 118 -15.73 21.91 11.54
N ARG A 119 -16.15 22.25 12.78
CA ARG A 119 -17.49 21.97 13.32
C ARG A 119 -18.34 23.22 13.50
N VAL A 120 -17.76 24.41 13.34
CA VAL A 120 -18.41 25.69 13.68
C VAL A 120 -19.53 26.08 12.70
N LEU A 121 -19.54 25.51 11.50
CA LEU A 121 -20.57 25.75 10.48
C LEU A 121 -21.84 24.93 10.71
N TYR A 122 -21.87 24.09 11.73
CA TYR A 122 -22.99 23.19 12.02
C TYR A 122 -23.37 23.25 13.51
N ARG A 123 -24.63 22.92 13.78
CA ARG A 123 -25.16 22.68 15.13
C ARG A 123 -25.13 21.17 15.47
N PRO A 124 -25.30 20.77 16.74
CA PRO A 124 -25.28 19.36 17.13
C PRO A 124 -26.39 18.52 16.46
N ASP A 125 -27.48 19.16 16.05
CA ASP A 125 -28.59 18.55 15.30
C ASP A 125 -28.32 18.40 13.80
N GLY A 126 -27.14 18.81 13.31
CA GLY A 126 -26.75 18.77 11.90
C GLY A 126 -27.28 19.93 11.05
N SER A 127 -28.02 20.88 11.63
CA SER A 127 -28.45 22.09 10.92
C SER A 127 -27.25 23.01 10.64
N SER A 128 -27.28 23.69 9.48
CA SER A 128 -26.22 24.62 9.09
C SER A 128 -26.33 25.93 9.87
N ARG A 129 -25.19 26.48 10.26
CA ARG A 129 -25.05 27.78 10.91
C ARG A 129 -24.63 28.84 9.87
N PRO A 130 -25.33 29.99 9.80
CA PRO A 130 -24.95 31.06 8.89
C PRO A 130 -23.51 31.55 9.13
N PRO A 131 -22.69 31.76 8.08
CA PRO A 131 -21.31 32.26 8.22
C PRO A 131 -21.19 33.55 9.04
N LYS A 132 -22.16 34.47 8.93
CA LYS A 132 -22.19 35.73 9.68
C LYS A 132 -22.30 35.53 11.19
N GLU A 133 -22.97 34.46 11.62
CA GLU A 133 -23.13 34.12 13.04
C GLU A 133 -21.78 33.68 13.61
N VAL A 134 -21.08 32.78 12.93
CA VAL A 134 -19.73 32.35 13.31
C VAL A 134 -18.73 33.51 13.29
N ALA A 135 -18.79 34.37 12.26
CA ALA A 135 -17.91 35.52 12.13
C ALA A 135 -18.04 36.52 13.28
N LYS A 136 -19.22 36.62 13.90
CA LYS A 136 -19.45 37.49 15.07
C LYS A 136 -18.60 37.06 16.27
N HIS A 137 -18.39 35.77 16.44
CA HIS A 137 -17.67 35.21 17.60
C HIS A 137 -16.18 34.98 17.31
N LEU A 138 -15.83 34.56 16.09
CA LEU A 138 -14.49 34.09 15.74
C LEU A 138 -13.79 34.90 14.63
N GLY A 139 -14.49 35.87 14.05
CA GLY A 139 -14.02 36.60 12.89
C GLY A 139 -14.15 35.81 11.57
N TRP A 140 -14.02 36.53 10.46
CA TRP A 140 -14.16 35.96 9.11
C TRP A 140 -13.06 34.97 8.74
N ARG A 141 -11.88 35.06 9.35
CA ARG A 141 -10.78 34.11 9.09
C ARG A 141 -11.14 32.69 9.51
N ALA A 142 -11.75 32.53 10.69
CA ALA A 142 -12.20 31.24 11.19
C ALA A 142 -13.30 30.63 10.31
N VAL A 143 -14.22 31.47 9.82
CA VAL A 143 -15.26 31.08 8.85
C VAL A 143 -14.64 30.57 7.56
N TRP A 144 -13.69 31.31 6.99
CA TRP A 144 -12.98 30.90 5.77
C TRP A 144 -12.24 29.58 5.94
N SER A 145 -11.50 29.40 7.04
CA SER A 145 -10.82 28.14 7.33
C SER A 145 -11.79 26.97 7.47
N ALA A 146 -12.95 27.19 8.10
CA ALA A 146 -13.97 26.15 8.22
C ALA A 146 -14.60 25.80 6.86
N GLN A 147 -14.92 26.80 6.03
CA GLN A 147 -15.47 26.60 4.69
C GLN A 147 -14.46 25.91 3.76
N LEU A 148 -13.18 26.28 3.84
CA LEU A 148 -12.11 25.65 3.07
C LEU A 148 -11.94 24.19 3.47
N ALA A 149 -11.86 23.91 4.77
CA ALA A 149 -11.76 22.53 5.27
C ALA A 149 -12.96 21.68 4.82
N GLU A 150 -14.17 22.23 4.83
CA GLU A 150 -15.35 21.56 4.33
C GLU A 150 -15.28 21.29 2.82
N ALA A 151 -14.87 22.28 2.02
CA ALA A 151 -14.76 22.15 0.57
C ALA A 151 -13.67 21.14 0.15
N VAL A 152 -12.51 21.16 0.83
CA VAL A 152 -11.44 20.16 0.63
C VAL A 152 -11.95 18.77 1.00
N ARG A 153 -12.62 18.61 2.14
CA ARG A 153 -13.21 17.33 2.57
C ARG A 153 -14.24 16.81 1.57
N ALA A 154 -15.08 17.70 1.01
CA ALA A 154 -16.06 17.33 -0.01
C ALA A 154 -15.40 16.74 -1.26
N ARG A 155 -14.27 17.31 -1.69
CA ARG A 155 -13.50 16.80 -2.84
C ARG A 155 -12.80 15.49 -2.54
N LEU A 156 -12.21 15.36 -1.35
CA LEU A 156 -11.53 14.14 -0.92
C LEU A 156 -12.45 12.94 -0.68
N ALA A 157 -13.77 13.15 -0.56
CA ALA A 157 -14.73 12.06 -0.51
C ALA A 157 -14.96 11.39 -1.87
N ALA A 158 -14.64 12.08 -2.97
CA ALA A 158 -14.65 11.51 -4.31
C ALA A 158 -13.35 10.72 -4.58
N PRO A 159 -13.31 9.86 -5.62
CA PRO A 159 -12.09 9.17 -5.99
C PRO A 159 -10.99 10.16 -6.37
N PRO A 160 -9.70 9.79 -6.24
CA PRO A 160 -8.62 10.65 -6.66
C PRO A 160 -8.79 11.14 -8.10
N PRO A 161 -8.37 12.37 -8.39
CA PRO A 161 -8.50 12.97 -9.72
C PRO A 161 -7.70 12.17 -10.75
N LEU A 162 -8.15 12.25 -12.02
CA LEU A 162 -7.54 11.53 -13.14
C LEU A 162 -6.02 11.58 -13.11
N SER A 163 -5.40 10.42 -13.24
CA SER A 163 -3.94 10.26 -13.23
C SER A 163 -3.27 10.92 -14.44
N PHE A 164 -3.99 11.06 -15.56
CA PHE A 164 -3.45 11.61 -16.80
C PHE A 164 -4.50 12.34 -17.66
N PRO A 165 -4.18 13.51 -18.25
CA PRO A 165 -3.00 14.32 -17.93
C PRO A 165 -3.12 14.90 -16.51
N PRO A 166 -2.03 14.93 -15.72
CA PRO A 166 -2.09 15.35 -14.33
C PRO A 166 -2.41 16.84 -14.24
N PHE A 167 -3.38 17.17 -13.40
CA PHE A 167 -3.75 18.56 -13.14
C PHE A 167 -2.71 19.26 -12.27
N ILE A 168 -2.37 20.50 -12.65
CA ILE A 168 -1.38 21.35 -11.99
C ILE A 168 -2.07 22.58 -11.41
N PHE A 169 -1.87 22.80 -10.12
CA PHE A 169 -2.23 24.04 -9.45
C PHE A 169 -0.97 24.91 -9.30
N ILE A 170 -1.01 26.17 -9.75
CA ILE A 170 0.08 27.13 -9.56
C ILE A 170 -0.29 28.16 -8.49
N SER A 171 0.48 28.17 -7.41
CA SER A 171 0.43 29.18 -6.36
C SER A 171 1.56 30.18 -6.54
N TYR A 172 1.23 31.47 -6.51
CA TYR A 172 2.18 32.56 -6.62
C TYR A 172 1.65 33.79 -5.91
N ARG A 173 2.53 34.75 -5.64
CA ARG A 173 2.13 36.04 -5.07
C ARG A 173 1.79 37.02 -6.18
N TRP A 174 0.68 37.76 -6.01
CA TRP A 174 0.42 38.97 -6.80
C TRP A 174 1.42 40.06 -6.42
N GLY A 175 2.20 40.49 -7.42
CA GLY A 175 3.31 41.43 -7.26
C GLY A 175 3.43 42.38 -8.44
N ALA A 176 4.65 42.56 -8.93
CA ALA A 176 4.89 43.39 -10.10
C ALA A 176 4.28 42.77 -11.36
N GLN A 177 4.01 43.60 -12.37
CA GLN A 177 3.48 43.14 -13.65
C GLN A 177 4.39 42.09 -14.33
N GLU A 178 5.70 42.18 -14.08
CA GLU A 178 6.70 41.23 -14.57
C GLU A 178 6.55 39.84 -13.92
N ASP A 179 6.23 39.77 -12.62
CA ASP A 179 6.04 38.52 -11.88
C ASP A 179 4.80 37.80 -12.40
N VAL A 180 3.72 38.57 -12.53
CA VAL A 180 2.44 38.12 -13.07
C VAL A 180 2.58 37.66 -14.54
N ALA A 181 3.41 38.34 -15.34
CA ALA A 181 3.69 37.94 -16.72
C ALA A 181 4.53 36.66 -16.80
N TRP A 182 5.49 36.47 -15.88
CA TRP A 182 6.31 35.27 -15.80
C TRP A 182 5.47 34.04 -15.47
N VAL A 183 4.58 34.14 -14.47
CA VAL A 183 3.67 33.04 -14.10
C VAL A 183 2.71 32.71 -15.24
N ALA A 184 2.19 33.72 -15.94
CA ALA A 184 1.37 33.50 -17.13
C ALA A 184 2.14 32.81 -18.27
N ALA A 185 3.44 33.07 -18.42
CA ALA A 185 4.28 32.38 -19.39
C ALA A 185 4.51 30.91 -19.00
N LEU A 186 4.78 30.62 -17.72
CA LEU A 186 4.89 29.26 -17.19
C LEU A 186 3.58 28.47 -17.42
N ALA A 187 2.44 29.06 -17.06
CA ALA A 187 1.14 28.42 -17.25
C ALA A 187 0.84 28.14 -18.73
N ARG A 188 1.17 29.07 -19.64
CA ARG A 188 1.03 28.85 -21.08
C ARG A 188 1.90 27.71 -21.59
N ASP A 189 3.17 27.62 -21.17
CA ASP A 189 4.08 26.55 -21.59
C ASP A 189 3.53 25.18 -21.13
N LEU A 190 3.14 25.05 -19.85
CA LEU A 190 2.53 23.82 -19.33
C LEU A 190 1.25 23.42 -20.09
N LYS A 191 0.38 24.38 -20.41
CA LYS A 191 -0.82 24.14 -21.23
C LYS A 191 -0.48 23.71 -22.66
N THR A 192 0.47 24.36 -23.30
CA THR A 192 0.97 23.97 -24.64
C THR A 192 1.58 22.57 -24.62
N ARG A 193 2.11 22.14 -23.47
CA ARG A 193 2.60 20.76 -23.25
C ARG A 193 1.50 19.73 -23.01
N GLY A 194 0.23 20.14 -22.92
CA GLY A 194 -0.92 19.26 -22.72
C GLY A 194 -1.36 19.09 -21.26
N TYR A 195 -0.80 19.87 -20.33
CA TYR A 195 -1.17 19.79 -18.91
C TYR A 195 -2.32 20.76 -18.59
N PRO A 196 -3.38 20.28 -17.93
CA PRO A 196 -4.40 21.16 -17.35
C PRO A 196 -3.77 21.97 -16.21
N VAL A 197 -3.93 23.29 -16.25
CA VAL A 197 -3.34 24.23 -15.28
C VAL A 197 -4.43 25.15 -14.74
N LEU A 198 -4.43 25.37 -13.43
CA LEU A 198 -5.26 26.36 -12.75
C LEU A 198 -4.42 27.31 -11.90
N PHE A 199 -4.78 28.59 -11.96
CA PHE A 199 -4.28 29.65 -11.10
C PHE A 199 -5.30 30.80 -11.09
N ASP A 200 -5.26 31.61 -10.03
CA ASP A 200 -6.27 32.63 -9.69
C ASP A 200 -6.67 33.60 -10.81
N ARG A 201 -5.76 33.99 -11.71
CA ARG A 201 -6.00 35.01 -12.75
C ARG A 201 -7.01 34.59 -13.83
N GLU A 202 -7.27 33.29 -13.98
CA GLU A 202 -8.17 32.77 -15.01
C GLU A 202 -9.61 32.57 -14.54
N GLU A 203 -9.93 32.87 -13.27
CA GLU A 203 -11.29 32.81 -12.73
C GLU A 203 -12.06 34.11 -13.07
N PRO A 204 -13.11 34.09 -13.90
CA PRO A 204 -13.91 35.28 -14.18
C PRO A 204 -14.87 35.59 -13.02
N GLY A 205 -14.80 36.80 -12.47
CA GLY A 205 -15.80 37.33 -11.52
C GLY A 205 -15.32 37.45 -10.07
N GLU A 206 -16.27 37.47 -9.12
CA GLU A 206 -15.99 37.48 -7.68
C GLU A 206 -15.60 36.06 -7.25
N ILE A 207 -14.35 35.87 -6.79
CA ILE A 207 -13.79 34.56 -6.48
C ILE A 207 -14.23 34.13 -5.07
N ASP A 208 -14.93 32.99 -4.98
CA ASP A 208 -15.10 32.26 -3.71
C ASP A 208 -13.78 31.56 -3.37
N VAL A 209 -13.02 32.18 -2.46
CA VAL A 209 -11.66 31.76 -2.13
C VAL A 209 -11.61 30.35 -1.55
N PRO A 210 -12.41 29.98 -0.52
CA PRO A 210 -12.49 28.59 -0.06
C PRO A 210 -12.72 27.59 -1.19
N LEU A 211 -13.66 27.88 -2.10
CA LEU A 211 -13.96 26.98 -3.20
C LEU A 211 -12.82 26.89 -4.21
N MET A 212 -12.17 28.01 -4.51
CA MET A 212 -11.01 28.05 -5.41
C MET A 212 -9.82 27.29 -4.82
N VAL A 213 -9.42 27.58 -3.58
CA VAL A 213 -8.30 26.89 -2.90
C VAL A 213 -8.59 25.40 -2.75
N SER A 214 -9.86 25.00 -2.53
CA SER A 214 -10.21 23.58 -2.45
C SER A 214 -9.87 22.79 -3.74
N LYS A 215 -9.80 23.43 -4.92
CA LYS A 215 -9.41 22.78 -6.19
C LYS A 215 -7.99 22.21 -6.17
N ILE A 216 -7.15 22.59 -5.19
CA ILE A 216 -5.86 21.93 -4.95
C ILE A 216 -6.06 20.41 -4.69
N ALA A 217 -7.17 20.00 -4.08
CA ALA A 217 -7.49 18.59 -3.87
C ALA A 217 -7.70 17.79 -5.18
N ASP A 218 -7.97 18.48 -6.30
CA ASP A 218 -8.06 17.84 -7.62
C ASP A 218 -6.70 17.76 -8.33
N ALA A 219 -5.65 18.39 -7.79
CA ALA A 219 -4.34 18.50 -8.43
C ALA A 219 -3.45 17.31 -8.09
N ARG A 220 -2.60 16.91 -9.04
CA ARG A 220 -1.51 15.94 -8.81
C ARG A 220 -0.18 16.66 -8.53
N TYR A 221 -0.07 17.91 -8.98
CA TYR A 221 1.05 18.80 -8.71
C TYR A 221 0.57 20.14 -8.18
N PHE A 222 1.24 20.62 -7.14
CA PHE A 222 1.16 21.98 -6.66
C PHE A 222 2.50 22.66 -6.91
N ILE A 223 2.53 23.71 -7.72
CA ILE A 223 3.73 24.49 -8.04
C ILE A 223 3.68 25.81 -7.29
N ALA A 224 4.60 26.01 -6.35
CA ALA A 224 4.83 27.28 -5.69
C ALA A 224 5.91 28.07 -6.44
N VAL A 225 5.57 29.27 -6.90
CA VAL A 225 6.56 30.19 -7.49
C VAL A 225 7.17 31.04 -6.37
N ILE A 226 8.41 30.72 -6.02
CA ILE A 226 9.09 31.27 -4.85
C ILE A 226 9.89 32.52 -5.24
N ASP A 227 9.51 33.64 -4.64
CA ASP A 227 10.22 34.91 -4.64
C ASP A 227 10.25 35.50 -3.21
N PRO A 228 11.00 36.59 -2.94
CA PRO A 228 11.05 37.18 -1.59
C PRO A 228 9.68 37.54 -1.02
N GLY A 229 8.73 37.91 -1.88
CA GLY A 229 7.38 38.26 -1.45
C GLY A 229 6.51 37.04 -1.10
N TYR A 230 6.74 35.89 -1.75
CA TYR A 230 6.15 34.61 -1.40
C TYR A 230 6.70 34.12 -0.04
N VAL A 231 8.01 34.26 0.17
CA VAL A 231 8.67 33.95 1.46
C VAL A 231 8.09 34.80 2.59
N GLU A 232 7.89 36.11 2.36
CA GLU A 232 7.27 37.02 3.34
C GLU A 232 5.83 36.59 3.74
N ARG A 233 5.08 36.01 2.80
CA ARG A 233 3.69 35.58 3.04
C ARG A 233 3.58 34.25 3.78
N ILE A 234 4.47 33.30 3.50
CA ILE A 234 4.47 31.98 4.15
C ILE A 234 5.27 32.00 5.47
N GLY A 235 6.32 32.80 5.54
CA GLY A 235 7.30 32.80 6.62
C GLY A 235 8.38 31.73 6.45
N THR A 236 9.54 31.93 7.09
CA THR A 236 10.68 31.00 7.04
C THR A 236 10.66 29.96 8.17
N GLY A 237 9.81 30.15 9.18
CA GLY A 237 9.73 29.30 10.37
C GLY A 237 10.80 29.59 11.45
N GLU A 238 11.76 30.47 11.17
CA GLU A 238 12.83 30.87 12.12
C GLU A 238 12.53 32.16 12.88
N GLU A 239 11.61 32.99 12.39
CA GLU A 239 11.25 34.29 12.98
C GLU A 239 9.81 34.29 13.53
N THR A 240 9.62 34.93 14.69
CA THR A 240 8.31 35.20 15.31
C THR A 240 7.59 36.38 14.67
N GLU A 241 7.87 36.70 13.40
CA GLU A 241 7.09 37.72 12.70
C GLU A 241 5.71 37.15 12.34
N PRO A 242 4.62 37.92 12.53
CA PRO A 242 3.29 37.44 12.21
C PRO A 242 3.19 37.19 10.70
N ILE A 243 2.86 35.95 10.34
CA ILE A 243 2.51 35.53 8.97
C ILE A 243 1.55 36.58 8.39
N LYS A 244 1.96 37.23 7.30
CA LYS A 244 1.12 38.24 6.65
C LYS A 244 -0.02 37.54 5.92
N ASP A 245 -1.21 37.61 6.51
CA ASP A 245 -2.46 37.00 6.04
C ASP A 245 -2.63 37.14 4.51
N GLY A 246 -2.95 36.04 3.82
CA GLY A 246 -3.19 36.01 2.38
C GLY A 246 -3.50 34.59 1.87
N TRP A 247 -4.28 34.50 0.78
CA TRP A 247 -4.77 33.22 0.22
C TRP A 247 -3.65 32.22 -0.07
N VAL A 248 -2.47 32.71 -0.45
CA VAL A 248 -1.25 31.91 -0.69
C VAL A 248 -0.86 31.04 0.52
N PHE A 249 -1.10 31.51 1.75
CA PHE A 249 -0.84 30.72 2.95
C PHE A 249 -1.80 29.54 3.08
N ASP A 250 -3.08 29.74 2.82
CA ASP A 250 -4.09 28.68 2.83
C ASP A 250 -3.85 27.66 1.71
N GLU A 251 -3.46 28.12 0.53
CA GLU A 251 -3.04 27.26 -0.58
C GLU A 251 -1.87 26.36 -0.20
N CYS A 252 -0.80 26.96 0.33
CA CYS A 252 0.42 26.25 0.68
C CYS A 252 0.18 25.23 1.80
N ASN A 253 -0.57 25.59 2.84
CA ASN A 253 -0.92 24.66 3.91
C ASN A 253 -1.79 23.52 3.40
N THR A 254 -2.82 23.83 2.60
CA THR A 254 -3.68 22.81 1.99
C THR A 254 -2.85 21.85 1.14
N ALA A 255 -1.92 22.36 0.33
CA ALA A 255 -1.05 21.54 -0.50
C ALA A 255 -0.12 20.63 0.31
N PHE A 256 0.50 21.13 1.37
CA PHE A 256 1.34 20.31 2.25
C PHE A 256 0.54 19.28 3.05
N ASP A 257 -0.69 19.60 3.46
CA ASP A 257 -1.59 18.65 4.12
C ASP A 257 -1.93 17.49 3.18
N LEU A 258 -2.26 17.81 1.92
CA LEU A 258 -2.53 16.84 0.86
C LEU A 258 -1.29 16.02 0.47
N GLU A 259 -0.09 16.63 0.45
CA GLU A 259 1.16 15.92 0.20
C GLU A 259 1.49 14.91 1.30
N ARG A 260 1.26 15.26 2.58
CA ARG A 260 1.39 14.30 3.70
C ARG A 260 0.40 13.14 3.56
N GLY A 261 -0.79 13.41 3.03
CA GLY A 261 -1.79 12.41 2.64
C GLY A 261 -1.48 11.65 1.35
N ARG A 262 -0.32 11.89 0.71
CA ARG A 262 0.08 11.30 -0.58
C ARG A 262 -0.90 11.57 -1.73
N GLN A 263 -1.64 12.68 -1.71
CA GLN A 263 -2.61 13.05 -2.74
C GLN A 263 -2.00 13.86 -3.89
N LEU A 264 -1.04 14.74 -3.58
CA LEU A 264 -0.31 15.54 -4.57
C LEU A 264 1.18 15.63 -4.26
N ARG A 265 1.96 16.21 -5.18
CA ARG A 265 3.35 16.64 -4.93
C ARG A 265 3.45 18.15 -4.88
N VAL A 266 4.16 18.67 -3.87
CA VAL A 266 4.53 20.07 -3.78
C VAL A 266 5.88 20.29 -4.46
N LEU A 267 5.94 21.25 -5.38
CA LEU A 267 7.13 21.67 -6.12
C LEU A 267 7.35 23.17 -5.95
N GLY A 268 8.48 23.56 -5.36
CA GLY A 268 8.92 24.95 -5.31
C GLY A 268 9.80 25.29 -6.51
N LEU A 269 9.47 26.35 -7.25
CA LEU A 269 10.35 26.94 -8.26
C LEU A 269 10.97 28.21 -7.67
N LEU A 270 12.24 28.14 -7.26
CA LEU A 270 12.97 29.31 -6.76
C LEU A 270 13.31 30.23 -7.94
N ARG A 271 12.56 31.32 -8.06
CA ARG A 271 12.66 32.28 -9.17
C ARG A 271 13.58 33.46 -8.84
N SER A 272 13.61 33.87 -7.57
CA SER A 272 14.45 34.98 -7.09
C SER A 272 14.57 34.97 -5.57
N GLY A 273 15.56 35.66 -5.03
CA GLY A 273 15.87 35.66 -3.59
C GLY A 273 16.72 34.45 -3.17
N ASP A 274 17.15 34.47 -1.90
CA ASP A 274 18.07 33.47 -1.32
C ASP A 274 17.47 32.72 -0.11
N HIS A 275 16.25 33.06 0.28
CA HIS A 275 15.53 32.42 1.39
C HIS A 275 14.43 31.52 0.86
N LEU A 276 14.13 30.45 1.61
CA LEU A 276 13.03 29.54 1.33
C LEU A 276 11.92 29.68 2.38
N PRO A 277 10.65 29.52 1.98
CA PRO A 277 9.55 29.48 2.92
C PRO A 277 9.55 28.17 3.72
N SER A 278 8.85 28.17 4.86
CA SER A 278 8.66 26.98 5.69
C SER A 278 8.09 25.80 4.86
N GLY A 279 8.62 24.60 5.08
CA GLY A 279 8.27 23.40 4.32
C GLY A 279 9.02 23.21 3.00
N PHE A 280 9.72 24.23 2.49
CA PHE A 280 10.49 24.16 1.25
C PHE A 280 11.99 23.97 1.49
N ARG A 281 12.60 23.03 0.76
CA ARG A 281 14.01 22.63 0.93
C ARG A 281 14.67 22.34 -0.41
N LEU A 282 15.88 22.87 -0.61
CA LEU A 282 16.77 22.45 -1.70
C LEU A 282 17.22 21.00 -1.46
N PRO A 283 17.48 20.22 -2.52
CA PRO A 283 18.00 18.86 -2.39
C PRO A 283 19.40 18.87 -1.76
N LEU A 284 19.66 17.89 -0.88
CA LEU A 284 20.98 17.63 -0.28
C LEU A 284 21.41 16.19 -0.63
N PRO A 285 22.71 15.85 -0.58
CA PRO A 285 23.16 14.48 -0.82
C PRO A 285 22.45 13.47 0.09
N GLY A 286 21.73 12.51 -0.51
CA GLY A 286 20.94 11.50 0.22
C GLY A 286 19.58 11.98 0.74
N THR A 287 19.25 13.27 0.63
CA THR A 287 17.99 13.83 1.12
C THR A 287 17.26 14.56 -0.02
N PRO A 288 16.15 14.01 -0.53
CA PRO A 288 15.39 14.67 -1.59
C PRO A 288 14.82 16.00 -1.09
N GLY A 289 14.98 17.06 -1.89
CA GLY A 289 14.33 18.36 -1.69
C GLY A 289 13.06 18.46 -2.53
N ASN A 290 12.27 19.49 -2.26
CA ASN A 290 11.08 19.86 -3.04
C ASN A 290 11.22 21.20 -3.77
N VAL A 291 12.38 21.84 -3.71
CA VAL A 291 12.68 23.09 -4.42
C VAL A 291 13.66 22.86 -5.56
N ILE A 292 13.34 23.47 -6.70
CA ILE A 292 14.17 23.53 -7.89
C ILE A 292 14.61 24.98 -8.11
N ASP A 293 15.92 25.19 -8.20
CA ASP A 293 16.49 26.49 -8.53
C ASP A 293 16.34 26.73 -10.04
N VAL A 294 15.48 27.69 -10.42
CA VAL A 294 15.22 28.03 -11.83
C VAL A 294 15.77 29.40 -12.21
N ARG A 295 16.59 30.02 -11.35
CA ARG A 295 17.30 31.27 -11.62
C ARG A 295 18.31 31.16 -12.76
N PRO A 296 19.07 30.06 -12.91
CA PRO A 296 20.01 29.93 -14.01
C PRO A 296 19.30 29.95 -15.37
N GLU A 297 19.93 30.59 -16.35
CA GLU A 297 19.40 30.66 -17.71
C GLU A 297 19.18 29.25 -18.27
N GLN A 298 18.05 29.03 -18.96
CA GLN A 298 17.63 27.73 -19.53
C GLN A 298 17.24 26.63 -18.52
N GLN A 299 17.51 26.78 -17.22
CA GLN A 299 17.22 25.74 -16.22
C GLN A 299 15.72 25.44 -16.13
N LEU A 300 14.86 26.47 -16.15
CA LEU A 300 13.40 26.27 -16.18
C LEU A 300 12.99 25.36 -17.34
N LYS A 301 13.54 25.59 -18.55
CA LYS A 301 13.20 24.79 -19.73
C LYS A 301 13.61 23.33 -19.56
N LEU A 302 14.82 23.07 -19.05
CA LEU A 302 15.28 21.70 -18.78
C LEU A 302 14.39 21.00 -17.76
N VAL A 303 14.00 21.70 -16.69
CA VAL A 303 13.12 21.18 -15.64
C VAL A 303 11.74 20.84 -16.21
N LEU A 304 11.17 21.75 -17.01
CA LEU A 304 9.89 21.49 -17.67
C LEU A 304 9.99 20.33 -18.66
N ASP A 305 11.08 20.21 -19.43
CA ASP A 305 11.27 19.10 -20.37
C ASP A 305 11.39 17.73 -19.69
N ASP A 306 11.97 17.68 -18.48
CA ASP A 306 12.14 16.42 -17.73
C ASP A 306 10.92 16.05 -16.87
N ILE A 307 10.33 17.02 -16.16
CA ILE A 307 9.22 16.76 -15.23
C ILE A 307 7.87 16.82 -15.94
N PHE A 308 7.73 17.70 -16.93
CA PHE A 308 6.49 17.94 -17.69
C PHE A 308 6.75 17.82 -19.20
N PRO A 309 7.18 16.64 -19.68
CA PRO A 309 7.45 16.43 -21.10
C PRO A 309 6.21 16.72 -21.95
N LEU A 310 6.42 17.17 -23.19
CA LEU A 310 5.34 17.41 -24.15
C LEU A 310 4.49 16.13 -24.32
N ILE A 311 3.19 16.25 -24.02
CA ILE A 311 2.21 15.19 -24.23
C ILE A 311 1.78 15.23 -25.70
N ASN A 312 2.42 14.42 -26.54
CA ASN A 312 2.09 14.35 -27.97
C ASN A 312 0.79 13.59 -28.24
N ASP A 313 0.51 12.55 -27.46
CA ASP A 313 -0.64 11.63 -27.63
C ASP A 313 -1.60 11.71 -26.42
N GLY A 314 -1.88 12.94 -25.96
CA GLY A 314 -2.81 13.20 -24.85
C GLY A 314 -4.25 13.14 -25.30
N PRO A 315 -5.20 12.87 -24.39
CA PRO A 315 -6.61 12.98 -24.72
C PRO A 315 -6.97 14.43 -25.02
N ASP A 316 -7.88 14.61 -25.98
CA ASP A 316 -8.52 15.91 -26.22
C ASP A 316 -9.12 16.45 -24.90
N PRO A 317 -9.04 17.76 -24.62
CA PRO A 317 -9.60 18.34 -23.40
C PRO A 317 -11.08 17.98 -23.14
N GLU A 318 -11.91 17.87 -24.18
CA GLU A 318 -13.32 17.46 -24.03
C GLU A 318 -13.43 15.99 -23.63
N ILE A 319 -12.57 15.13 -24.15
CA ILE A 319 -12.50 13.71 -23.78
C ILE A 319 -12.03 13.57 -22.34
N ALA A 320 -10.99 14.31 -21.93
CA ALA A 320 -10.49 14.32 -20.57
C ALA A 320 -11.58 14.80 -19.58
N GLU A 321 -12.36 15.81 -19.95
CA GLU A 321 -13.46 16.29 -19.12
C GLU A 321 -14.60 15.26 -19.02
N ARG A 322 -14.98 14.66 -20.14
CA ARG A 322 -15.96 13.56 -20.15
C ARG A 322 -15.51 12.39 -19.28
N ALA A 323 -14.22 12.05 -19.29
CA ALA A 323 -13.65 11.02 -18.44
C ALA A 323 -13.75 11.38 -16.93
N ARG A 324 -13.49 12.64 -16.55
CA ARG A 324 -13.69 13.12 -15.17
C ARG A 324 -15.13 12.96 -14.73
N LEU A 325 -16.07 13.34 -15.59
CA LEU A 325 -17.51 13.21 -15.30
C LEU A 325 -17.93 11.75 -15.15
N LEU A 326 -17.40 10.83 -15.97
CA LEU A 326 -17.66 9.40 -15.84
C LEU A 326 -17.12 8.84 -14.52
N LEU A 327 -15.93 9.26 -14.08
CA LEU A 327 -15.35 8.87 -12.79
C LEU A 327 -16.24 9.31 -11.62
N LEU A 328 -16.63 10.58 -11.60
CA LEU A 328 -17.50 11.13 -10.55
C LEU A 328 -18.86 10.44 -10.53
N LYS A 329 -19.49 10.27 -11.71
CA LYS A 329 -20.79 9.60 -11.84
C LYS A 329 -20.73 8.13 -11.41
N SER A 330 -19.64 7.43 -11.73
CA SER A 330 -19.41 6.07 -11.25
C SER A 330 -19.37 6.01 -9.72
N HIS A 331 -18.65 6.95 -9.09
CA HIS A 331 -18.60 7.04 -7.64
C HIS A 331 -19.96 7.36 -7.02
N GLU A 332 -20.71 8.32 -7.57
CA GLU A 332 -22.07 8.67 -7.14
C GLU A 332 -23.00 7.46 -7.17
N PHE A 333 -22.97 6.67 -8.26
CA PHE A 333 -23.75 5.43 -8.31
C PHE A 333 -23.27 4.38 -7.30
N SER A 334 -21.96 4.30 -7.06
CA SER A 334 -21.40 3.36 -6.08
C SER A 334 -21.89 3.66 -4.67
N ILE A 335 -21.82 4.92 -4.23
CA ILE A 335 -22.31 5.34 -2.90
C ILE A 335 -23.85 5.26 -2.79
N ALA A 336 -24.57 5.34 -3.91
CA ALA A 336 -26.01 5.17 -3.99
C ALA A 336 -26.47 3.70 -4.09
N ASP A 337 -25.56 2.74 -3.89
CA ASP A 337 -25.81 1.28 -3.94
C ASP A 337 -26.37 0.80 -5.30
N LYS A 338 -25.85 1.40 -6.38
CA LYS A 338 -26.15 1.04 -7.78
C LYS A 338 -24.90 0.50 -8.47
N PRO A 339 -24.45 -0.71 -8.10
CA PRO A 339 -23.13 -1.20 -8.50
C PRO A 339 -23.01 -1.49 -10.00
N HIS A 340 -24.10 -1.85 -10.68
CA HIS A 340 -24.07 -2.11 -12.12
C HIS A 340 -23.87 -0.82 -12.92
N GLU A 341 -24.61 0.24 -12.61
CA GLU A 341 -24.47 1.55 -13.26
C GLU A 341 -23.12 2.19 -12.93
N ALA A 342 -22.65 2.02 -11.68
CA ALA A 342 -21.32 2.46 -11.26
C ALA A 342 -20.22 1.76 -12.07
N PHE A 343 -20.29 0.43 -12.18
CA PHE A 343 -19.32 -0.36 -12.93
C PHE A 343 -19.36 -0.04 -14.42
N GLN A 344 -20.55 0.16 -15.00
CA GLN A 344 -20.70 0.58 -16.39
C GLN A 344 -20.03 1.94 -16.65
N CYS A 345 -20.24 2.94 -15.78
CA CYS A 345 -19.58 4.25 -15.95
C CYS A 345 -18.05 4.12 -15.86
N ALA A 346 -17.53 3.26 -14.98
CA ALA A 346 -16.10 2.98 -14.89
C ALA A 346 -15.55 2.21 -16.10
N GLN A 347 -16.35 1.31 -16.68
CA GLN A 347 -16.02 0.64 -17.94
C GLN A 347 -15.99 1.63 -19.11
N GLU A 348 -17.01 2.49 -19.24
CA GLU A 348 -17.05 3.55 -20.25
C GLU A 348 -15.85 4.50 -20.12
N LEU A 349 -15.41 4.81 -18.90
CA LEU A 349 -14.17 5.55 -18.65
C LEU A 349 -12.94 4.80 -19.17
N THR A 350 -12.86 3.49 -18.90
CA THR A 350 -11.75 2.64 -19.37
C THR A 350 -11.70 2.58 -20.89
N ASP A 351 -12.86 2.46 -21.55
CA ASP A 351 -12.96 2.43 -23.01
C ASP A 351 -12.65 3.79 -23.64
N LEU A 352 -13.01 4.88 -22.96
CA LEU A 352 -12.78 6.25 -23.43
C LEU A 352 -11.29 6.64 -23.35
N LEU A 353 -10.61 6.21 -22.29
CA LEU A 353 -9.18 6.47 -22.05
C LEU A 353 -8.43 5.17 -21.76
N PRO A 354 -8.20 4.32 -22.77
CA PRO A 354 -7.43 3.10 -22.58
C PRO A 354 -5.99 3.45 -22.20
N GLY A 355 -5.45 2.75 -21.21
CA GLY A 355 -4.06 2.94 -20.77
C GLY A 355 -3.88 3.89 -19.58
N ILE A 356 -4.93 4.53 -19.08
CA ILE A 356 -4.91 5.21 -17.78
C ILE A 356 -5.50 4.29 -16.71
N ILE A 357 -5.01 4.42 -15.48
CA ILE A 357 -5.39 3.52 -14.39
C ILE A 357 -6.75 3.83 -13.77
N ASP A 358 -7.29 5.02 -14.01
CA ASP A 358 -8.45 5.55 -13.27
C ASP A 358 -9.73 4.73 -13.48
N GLY A 359 -9.99 4.28 -14.71
CA GLY A 359 -11.12 3.40 -15.05
C GLY A 359 -11.04 2.04 -14.34
N PRO A 360 -9.95 1.27 -14.55
CA PRO A 360 -9.71 0.03 -13.82
C PRO A 360 -9.74 0.20 -12.28
N ALA A 361 -9.09 1.23 -11.75
CA ALA A 361 -9.10 1.53 -10.31
C ALA A 361 -10.53 1.78 -9.79
N GLN A 362 -11.37 2.46 -10.56
CA GLN A 362 -12.76 2.69 -10.16
C GLN A 362 -13.61 1.42 -10.24
N LYS A 363 -13.41 0.56 -11.25
CA LYS A 363 -14.04 -0.78 -11.30
C LYS A 363 -13.71 -1.60 -10.05
N ILE A 364 -12.46 -1.52 -9.56
CA ILE A 364 -12.04 -2.18 -8.33
C ILE A 364 -12.80 -1.63 -7.11
N ARG A 365 -12.92 -0.30 -6.95
CA ARG A 365 -13.69 0.29 -5.83
C ARG A 365 -15.14 -0.17 -5.82
N VAL A 366 -15.78 -0.17 -6.98
CA VAL A 366 -17.16 -0.64 -7.15
C VAL A 366 -17.26 -2.12 -6.77
N ALA A 367 -16.34 -2.96 -7.26
CA ALA A 367 -16.31 -4.39 -6.97
C ALA A 367 -16.08 -4.68 -5.48
N LEU A 368 -15.19 -3.95 -4.81
CA LEU A 368 -14.95 -4.07 -3.36
C LEU A 368 -16.20 -3.71 -2.54
N ARG A 369 -16.93 -2.67 -2.95
CA ARG A 369 -18.17 -2.24 -2.28
C ARG A 369 -19.30 -3.25 -2.51
N ALA A 370 -19.43 -3.74 -3.74
CA ALA A 370 -20.47 -4.68 -4.14
C ALA A 370 -20.13 -6.16 -3.85
N THR A 371 -18.96 -6.42 -3.25
CA THR A 371 -18.40 -7.75 -3.01
C THR A 371 -18.35 -8.64 -4.26
N TRP A 372 -18.08 -8.05 -5.42
CA TRP A 372 -17.96 -8.74 -6.70
C TRP A 372 -16.55 -9.26 -6.92
N THR A 373 -16.38 -10.57 -6.73
CA THR A 373 -15.06 -11.20 -6.77
C THR A 373 -14.43 -11.21 -8.16
N GLU A 374 -15.09 -11.84 -9.15
CA GLU A 374 -14.52 -12.01 -10.49
C GLU A 374 -14.32 -10.69 -11.25
N PRO A 375 -15.30 -9.77 -11.31
CA PRO A 375 -15.09 -8.46 -11.92
C PRO A 375 -13.98 -7.66 -11.22
N GLY A 376 -13.87 -7.78 -9.89
CA GLY A 376 -12.83 -7.15 -9.10
C GLY A 376 -11.44 -7.68 -9.43
N LEU A 377 -11.28 -9.01 -9.53
CA LEU A 377 -10.01 -9.64 -9.91
C LEU A 377 -9.57 -9.21 -11.31
N ALA A 378 -10.47 -9.22 -12.28
CA ALA A 378 -10.17 -8.82 -13.66
C ALA A 378 -9.73 -7.35 -13.75
N ALA A 379 -10.46 -6.44 -13.08
CA ALA A 379 -10.11 -5.03 -13.05
C ALA A 379 -8.78 -4.77 -12.32
N ALA A 380 -8.48 -5.53 -11.26
CA ALA A 380 -7.22 -5.42 -10.52
C ALA A 380 -6.01 -5.89 -11.35
N GLN A 381 -6.17 -6.95 -12.15
CA GLN A 381 -5.13 -7.41 -13.08
C GLN A 381 -4.91 -6.40 -14.22
N GLU A 382 -5.97 -5.82 -14.76
CA GLU A 382 -5.88 -4.74 -15.76
C GLU A 382 -5.15 -3.51 -15.20
N ALA A 383 -5.51 -3.06 -13.99
CA ALA A 383 -4.84 -1.95 -13.33
C ALA A 383 -3.35 -2.26 -13.05
N LEU A 384 -3.03 -3.50 -12.64
CA LEU A 384 -1.66 -3.92 -12.38
C LEU A 384 -0.81 -3.97 -13.66
N ALA A 385 -1.41 -4.23 -14.82
CA ALA A 385 -0.71 -4.12 -16.11
C ALA A 385 -0.26 -2.67 -16.41
N LEU A 386 -0.98 -1.68 -15.89
CA LEU A 386 -0.67 -0.25 -16.04
C LEU A 386 0.28 0.26 -14.95
N ALA A 387 0.19 -0.27 -13.73
CA ALA A 387 1.03 0.10 -12.59
C ALA A 387 1.60 -1.13 -11.87
N PRO A 388 2.55 -1.86 -12.49
CA PRO A 388 3.03 -3.16 -12.00
C PRO A 388 3.78 -3.09 -10.67
N ASP A 389 4.22 -1.90 -10.24
CA ASP A 389 4.96 -1.72 -9.00
C ASP A 389 4.08 -1.34 -7.80
N SER A 390 2.78 -1.10 -8.01
CA SER A 390 1.86 -0.62 -6.96
C SER A 390 1.62 -1.65 -5.86
N ALA A 391 1.98 -1.31 -4.62
CA ALA A 391 1.71 -2.14 -3.45
C ALA A 391 0.20 -2.35 -3.22
N GLU A 392 -0.59 -1.30 -3.43
CA GLU A 392 -2.05 -1.34 -3.27
C GLU A 392 -2.69 -2.35 -4.22
N LEU A 393 -2.27 -2.37 -5.49
CA LEU A 393 -2.78 -3.32 -6.48
C LEU A 393 -2.34 -4.75 -6.18
N HIS A 394 -1.11 -4.98 -5.74
CA HIS A 394 -0.69 -6.33 -5.34
C HIS A 394 -1.55 -6.87 -4.19
N TYR A 395 -1.85 -6.05 -3.18
CA TYR A 395 -2.74 -6.43 -2.09
C TYR A 395 -4.14 -6.76 -2.61
N VAL A 396 -4.76 -5.85 -3.37
CA VAL A 396 -6.14 -6.01 -3.82
C VAL A 396 -6.30 -7.18 -4.80
N THR A 397 -5.40 -7.34 -5.76
CA THR A 397 -5.41 -8.49 -6.68
C THR A 397 -5.24 -9.80 -5.91
N GLY A 398 -4.33 -9.84 -4.94
CA GLY A 398 -4.13 -11.01 -4.08
C GLY A 398 -5.36 -11.35 -3.23
N ALA A 399 -6.03 -10.33 -2.68
CA ALA A 399 -7.25 -10.50 -1.90
C ALA A 399 -8.41 -11.03 -2.75
N PHE A 400 -8.64 -10.46 -3.95
CA PHE A 400 -9.64 -10.99 -4.88
C PHE A 400 -9.32 -12.41 -5.32
N ALA A 401 -8.05 -12.71 -5.62
CA ALA A 401 -7.64 -14.06 -6.00
C ALA A 401 -7.90 -15.08 -4.88
N SER A 402 -7.67 -14.71 -3.62
CA SER A 402 -7.97 -15.58 -2.48
C SER A 402 -9.48 -15.85 -2.37
N ILE A 403 -10.31 -14.82 -2.44
CA ILE A 403 -11.78 -14.96 -2.40
C ILE A 403 -12.31 -15.74 -3.61
N ALA A 404 -11.67 -15.62 -4.78
CA ALA A 404 -12.03 -16.36 -6.00
C ALA A 404 -11.64 -17.85 -5.95
N GLY A 405 -10.91 -18.30 -4.93
CA GLY A 405 -10.38 -19.67 -4.90
C GLY A 405 -9.25 -19.90 -5.90
N HIS A 406 -8.44 -18.87 -6.18
CA HIS A 406 -7.24 -18.93 -7.02
C HIS A 406 -5.98 -18.83 -6.14
N PRO A 407 -5.66 -19.86 -5.33
CA PRO A 407 -4.66 -19.75 -4.28
C PRO A 407 -3.24 -19.51 -4.81
N GLN A 408 -2.88 -19.99 -6.00
CA GLN A 408 -1.57 -19.69 -6.61
C GLN A 408 -1.41 -18.20 -6.93
N GLN A 409 -2.45 -17.57 -7.48
CA GLN A 409 -2.44 -16.13 -7.77
C GLN A 409 -2.42 -15.32 -6.47
N ALA A 410 -3.19 -15.74 -5.47
CA ALA A 410 -3.16 -15.12 -4.15
C ALA A 410 -1.75 -15.18 -3.54
N ALA A 411 -1.11 -16.35 -3.57
CA ALA A 411 0.26 -16.53 -3.08
C ALA A 411 1.28 -15.67 -3.83
N GLN A 412 1.12 -15.51 -5.14
CA GLN A 412 1.96 -14.65 -5.97
C GLN A 412 1.82 -13.17 -5.58
N TYR A 413 0.59 -12.64 -5.60
CA TYR A 413 0.35 -11.21 -5.44
C TYR A 413 0.48 -10.74 -3.98
N LEU A 414 0.00 -11.52 -3.00
CA LEU A 414 0.19 -11.21 -1.58
C LEU A 414 1.67 -11.33 -1.19
N GLY A 415 2.40 -12.31 -1.73
CA GLY A 415 3.84 -12.41 -1.55
C GLY A 415 4.58 -11.17 -2.08
N LEU A 416 4.22 -10.68 -3.27
CA LEU A 416 4.75 -9.42 -3.84
C LEU A 416 4.40 -8.20 -2.98
N TYR A 417 3.19 -8.12 -2.44
CA TYR A 417 2.79 -7.05 -1.52
C TYR A 417 3.68 -7.04 -0.27
N LEU A 418 3.93 -8.21 0.34
CA LEU A 418 4.80 -8.33 1.51
C LEU A 418 6.28 -8.02 1.19
N GLU A 419 6.70 -8.02 -0.08
CA GLU A 419 8.04 -7.59 -0.53
C GLU A 419 8.25 -6.07 -0.51
N LYS A 420 7.19 -5.27 -0.36
CA LYS A 420 7.29 -3.82 -0.44
C LYS A 420 7.67 -3.22 0.92
N ASP A 421 8.66 -2.32 0.91
CA ASP A 421 9.19 -1.65 2.12
C ASP A 421 8.21 -0.62 2.74
N ASP A 422 7.14 -0.27 2.03
CA ASP A 422 6.13 0.72 2.43
C ASP A 422 4.72 0.14 2.26
N PRO A 423 4.26 -0.72 3.20
CA PRO A 423 2.91 -1.25 3.16
C PRO A 423 1.90 -0.13 3.38
N ILE A 424 0.80 -0.17 2.63
CA ILE A 424 -0.31 0.81 2.65
C ILE A 424 -1.06 0.91 4.00
N GLY A 425 -0.69 0.07 4.98
CA GLY A 425 -1.15 0.14 6.37
C GLY A 425 -0.97 -1.17 7.12
N ASN A 426 -0.84 -1.09 8.45
CA ASN A 426 -0.66 -2.27 9.31
C ASN A 426 -1.83 -3.27 9.21
N GLN A 427 -3.06 -2.79 9.10
CA GLN A 427 -4.23 -3.64 8.95
C GLN A 427 -4.15 -4.52 7.68
N TYR A 428 -3.75 -3.93 6.56
CA TYR A 428 -3.61 -4.66 5.30
C TYR A 428 -2.43 -5.63 5.33
N LEU A 429 -1.36 -5.32 6.07
CA LEU A 429 -0.27 -6.27 6.34
C LEU A 429 -0.77 -7.51 7.10
N ILE A 430 -1.59 -7.32 8.14
CA ILE A 430 -2.18 -8.42 8.92
C ILE A 430 -3.08 -9.27 8.02
N THR A 431 -4.00 -8.64 7.28
CA THR A 431 -4.91 -9.35 6.38
C THR A 431 -4.17 -10.07 5.25
N ALA A 432 -3.10 -9.49 4.70
CA ALA A 432 -2.29 -10.15 3.68
C ALA A 432 -1.63 -11.43 4.21
N HIS A 433 -1.11 -11.43 5.43
CA HIS A 433 -0.59 -12.64 6.07
C HIS A 433 -1.71 -13.68 6.29
N GLN A 434 -2.90 -13.27 6.73
CA GLN A 434 -4.03 -14.18 6.90
C GLN A 434 -4.44 -14.86 5.58
N LEU A 435 -4.62 -14.06 4.51
CA LEU A 435 -5.04 -14.57 3.21
C LEU A 435 -3.95 -15.41 2.54
N LEU A 436 -2.68 -15.02 2.67
CA LEU A 436 -1.55 -15.80 2.18
C LEU A 436 -1.44 -17.13 2.94
N GLY A 437 -1.66 -17.10 4.26
CA GLY A 437 -1.64 -18.29 5.10
C GLY A 437 -2.70 -19.31 4.66
N SER A 438 -3.94 -18.86 4.48
CA SER A 438 -5.03 -19.68 3.96
C SER A 438 -4.75 -20.20 2.54
N SER A 439 -4.24 -19.34 1.66
CA SER A 439 -3.94 -19.74 0.27
C SER A 439 -2.81 -20.77 0.20
N LEU A 440 -1.83 -20.72 1.11
CA LEU A 440 -0.78 -21.73 1.19
C LEU A 440 -1.31 -23.06 1.74
N ASP A 441 -2.26 -23.02 2.67
CA ASP A 441 -2.96 -24.21 3.14
C ASP A 441 -3.71 -24.91 1.99
N ASP A 442 -4.44 -24.14 1.17
CA ASP A 442 -5.12 -24.64 -0.05
C ASP A 442 -4.13 -25.23 -1.08
N LEU A 443 -2.86 -24.82 -1.04
CA LEU A 443 -1.76 -25.32 -1.88
C LEU A 443 -0.96 -26.45 -1.24
N ASP A 444 -1.50 -27.06 -0.17
CA ASP A 444 -0.86 -28.13 0.57
C ASP A 444 0.51 -27.74 1.16
N GLN A 445 0.60 -26.51 1.66
CA GLN A 445 1.74 -25.98 2.41
C GLN A 445 1.32 -25.53 3.83
N PRO A 446 0.72 -26.43 4.64
CA PRO A 446 0.08 -26.05 5.90
C PRO A 446 1.06 -25.46 6.92
N PHE A 447 2.33 -25.91 6.96
CA PHE A 447 3.34 -25.33 7.85
C PHE A 447 3.72 -23.89 7.47
N ALA A 448 3.85 -23.59 6.17
CA ALA A 448 4.08 -22.23 5.71
C ALA A 448 2.84 -21.35 5.96
N GLY A 449 1.65 -21.92 5.76
CA GLY A 449 0.37 -21.29 6.09
C GLY A 449 0.29 -20.90 7.57
N LEU A 450 0.63 -21.84 8.46
CA LEU A 450 0.65 -21.65 9.91
C LEU A 450 1.59 -20.52 10.34
N ALA A 451 2.80 -20.45 9.75
CA ALA A 451 3.74 -19.38 10.05
C ALA A 451 3.16 -17.99 9.75
N HIS A 452 2.47 -17.84 8.62
CA HIS A 452 1.81 -16.58 8.27
C HIS A 452 0.62 -16.26 9.18
N LEU A 453 -0.22 -17.24 9.52
CA LEU A 453 -1.36 -17.04 10.42
C LEU A 453 -0.90 -16.65 11.84
N LYS A 454 0.18 -17.24 12.35
CA LYS A 454 0.79 -16.83 13.62
C LYS A 454 1.34 -15.40 13.57
N ILE A 455 1.94 -14.97 12.46
CA ILE A 455 2.38 -13.57 12.30
C ILE A 455 1.17 -12.62 12.28
N ALA A 456 0.10 -12.97 11.57
CA ALA A 456 -1.13 -12.18 11.55
C ALA A 456 -1.70 -12.01 12.96
N ARG A 457 -1.80 -13.10 13.74
CA ARG A 457 -2.25 -13.08 15.14
C ARG A 457 -1.36 -12.22 16.03
N ASN A 458 -0.03 -12.37 15.95
CA ASN A 458 0.90 -11.57 16.75
C ASN A 458 0.82 -10.07 16.46
N LYS A 459 0.44 -9.68 15.24
CA LYS A 459 0.35 -8.26 14.83
C LYS A 459 -1.03 -7.66 15.04
N GLY A 460 -2.09 -8.43 14.80
CA GLY A 460 -3.47 -7.96 14.77
C GLY A 460 -4.32 -8.35 15.98
N GLY A 461 -3.81 -9.24 16.84
CA GLY A 461 -4.58 -9.83 17.92
C GLY A 461 -5.57 -10.90 17.43
N ASP A 462 -6.57 -11.14 18.28
CA ASP A 462 -7.52 -12.23 18.13
C ASP A 462 -8.81 -11.74 17.45
N ASN A 463 -9.13 -12.34 16.31
CA ASN A 463 -10.37 -12.14 15.53
C ASN A 463 -10.87 -13.52 15.07
N SER A 464 -12.18 -13.77 15.15
CA SER A 464 -12.83 -15.02 14.79
C SER A 464 -12.40 -15.59 13.44
N ASP A 465 -12.34 -14.79 12.37
CA ASP A 465 -11.93 -15.29 11.05
C ASP A 465 -10.48 -15.81 11.04
N LEU A 466 -9.59 -15.09 11.71
CA LEU A 466 -8.18 -15.47 11.84
C LEU A 466 -8.02 -16.71 12.71
N LEU A 467 -8.73 -16.77 13.85
CA LEU A 467 -8.70 -17.90 14.77
C LEU A 467 -9.31 -19.15 14.14
N ASN A 468 -10.38 -19.00 13.35
CA ASN A 468 -10.96 -20.09 12.59
C ASN A 468 -9.94 -20.71 11.62
N ASN A 469 -9.27 -19.86 10.83
CA ASN A 469 -8.25 -20.32 9.88
C ASN A 469 -7.03 -20.91 10.60
N LEU A 470 -6.57 -20.28 11.69
CA LEU A 470 -5.45 -20.77 12.48
C LEU A 470 -5.75 -22.13 13.10
N GLY A 471 -6.91 -22.30 13.73
CA GLY A 471 -7.33 -23.57 14.31
C GLY A 471 -7.49 -24.66 13.24
N PHE A 472 -8.03 -24.32 12.08
CA PHE A 472 -8.15 -25.27 10.96
C PHE A 472 -6.78 -25.76 10.50
N VAL A 473 -5.82 -24.85 10.29
CA VAL A 473 -4.44 -25.21 9.90
C VAL A 473 -3.71 -25.96 11.02
N LEU A 474 -3.98 -25.64 12.29
CA LEU A 474 -3.43 -26.38 13.44
C LEU A 474 -3.88 -27.85 13.46
N ARG A 475 -5.17 -28.13 13.20
CA ARG A 475 -5.66 -29.50 13.01
C ARG A 475 -4.95 -30.18 11.85
N ARG A 476 -4.79 -29.48 10.73
CA ARG A 476 -4.07 -30.02 9.56
C ARG A 476 -2.66 -30.44 9.89
N VAL A 477 -1.92 -29.65 10.67
CA VAL A 477 -0.54 -30.00 11.08
C VAL A 477 -0.46 -30.98 12.26
N GLY A 478 -1.57 -31.58 12.68
CA GLY A 478 -1.62 -32.54 13.78
C GLY A 478 -1.57 -31.92 15.18
N GLN A 479 -1.73 -30.60 15.31
CA GLN A 479 -1.79 -29.87 16.58
C GLN A 479 -3.24 -29.62 17.01
N SER A 480 -4.07 -30.66 17.03
CA SER A 480 -5.51 -30.54 17.27
C SER A 480 -5.85 -30.02 18.68
N GLU A 481 -5.07 -30.33 19.71
CA GLU A 481 -5.24 -29.73 21.05
C GLU A 481 -5.02 -28.21 21.01
N ALA A 482 -3.97 -27.74 20.33
CA ALA A 482 -3.75 -26.31 20.17
C ALA A 482 -4.87 -25.65 19.34
N ALA A 483 -5.48 -26.39 18.41
CA ALA A 483 -6.64 -25.91 17.68
C ALA A 483 -7.87 -25.75 18.58
N VAL A 484 -8.12 -26.69 19.50
CA VAL A 484 -9.19 -26.59 20.52
C VAL A 484 -9.05 -25.27 21.30
N ASP A 485 -7.84 -24.97 21.79
CA ASP A 485 -7.57 -23.72 22.53
C ASP A 485 -7.85 -22.48 21.67
N VAL A 486 -7.40 -22.48 20.42
CA VAL A 486 -7.59 -21.35 19.49
C VAL A 486 -9.07 -21.12 19.16
N PHE A 487 -9.83 -22.19 18.89
CA PHE A 487 -11.26 -22.09 18.63
C PHE A 487 -12.02 -21.64 19.87
N GLN A 488 -11.64 -22.10 21.07
CA GLN A 488 -12.24 -21.65 22.32
C GLN A 488 -12.07 -20.14 22.49
N VAL A 489 -10.87 -19.59 22.28
CA VAL A 489 -10.63 -18.14 22.33
C VAL A 489 -11.50 -17.39 21.31
N GLY A 490 -11.71 -17.95 20.12
CA GLY A 490 -12.62 -17.36 19.12
C GLY A 490 -14.08 -17.33 19.59
N LEU A 491 -14.54 -18.43 20.19
CA LEU A 491 -15.90 -18.57 20.72
C LEU A 491 -16.13 -17.74 21.99
N GLU A 492 -15.09 -17.39 22.74
CA GLU A 492 -15.19 -16.41 23.83
C GLU A 492 -15.56 -15.00 23.30
N GLY A 493 -15.07 -14.64 22.11
CA GLY A 493 -15.40 -13.38 21.45
C GLY A 493 -16.72 -13.41 20.69
N GLU A 494 -16.98 -14.48 19.92
CA GLU A 494 -18.22 -14.69 19.15
C GLU A 494 -18.82 -16.08 19.44
N PRO A 495 -19.59 -16.22 20.53
CA PRO A 495 -20.12 -17.51 20.98
C PRO A 495 -21.09 -18.19 20.00
N ASP A 496 -21.65 -17.43 19.07
CA ASP A 496 -22.56 -17.90 18.04
C ASP A 496 -21.88 -18.05 16.67
N ASN A 497 -20.56 -17.92 16.54
CA ASN A 497 -19.92 -18.08 15.24
C ASN A 497 -20.02 -19.54 14.73
N LYS A 498 -20.83 -19.74 13.69
CA LYS A 498 -21.11 -21.06 13.09
C LYS A 498 -19.85 -21.84 12.68
N ASN A 499 -18.90 -21.18 12.01
CA ASN A 499 -17.71 -21.85 11.48
C ASN A 499 -16.78 -22.29 12.61
N LEU A 500 -16.62 -21.44 13.63
CA LEU A 500 -15.88 -21.77 14.84
C LEU A 500 -16.52 -22.96 15.57
N LEU A 501 -17.84 -22.98 15.78
CA LEU A 501 -18.52 -24.09 16.44
C LEU A 501 -18.34 -25.43 15.71
N ILE A 502 -18.45 -25.44 14.37
CA ILE A 502 -18.23 -26.64 13.55
C ILE A 502 -16.80 -27.15 13.72
N ASN A 503 -15.81 -26.26 13.57
CA ASN A 503 -14.40 -26.65 13.62
C ASN A 503 -13.93 -26.99 15.03
N TYR A 504 -14.50 -26.35 16.05
CA TYR A 504 -14.28 -26.66 17.46
C TYR A 504 -14.82 -28.06 17.81
N ALA A 505 -16.05 -28.36 17.42
CA ALA A 505 -16.63 -29.69 17.63
C ALA A 505 -15.77 -30.78 16.96
N ALA A 506 -15.32 -30.55 15.73
CA ALA A 506 -14.43 -31.48 15.03
C ALA A 506 -13.08 -31.65 15.76
N ALA A 507 -12.45 -30.57 16.23
CA ALA A 507 -11.20 -30.64 16.99
C ALA A 507 -11.38 -31.39 18.33
N LEU A 508 -12.51 -31.19 19.01
CA LEU A 508 -12.85 -31.90 20.24
C LEU A 508 -13.07 -33.41 20.01
N ILE A 509 -13.64 -33.79 18.88
CA ILE A 509 -13.75 -35.20 18.47
C ILE A 509 -12.36 -35.79 18.25
N GLU A 510 -11.50 -35.11 17.48
CA GLU A 510 -10.14 -35.57 17.16
C GLU A 510 -9.25 -35.77 18.40
N THR A 511 -9.45 -34.94 19.43
CA THR A 511 -8.68 -34.96 20.69
C THR A 511 -9.37 -35.77 21.79
N GLY A 512 -10.54 -36.36 21.49
CA GLY A 512 -11.28 -37.24 22.38
C GLY A 512 -12.07 -36.56 23.51
N HIS A 513 -12.28 -35.26 23.43
CA HIS A 513 -13.12 -34.49 24.33
C HIS A 513 -14.63 -34.61 23.98
N HIS A 514 -15.14 -35.84 23.85
CA HIS A 514 -16.49 -36.12 23.34
C HIS A 514 -17.62 -35.41 24.05
N GLY A 515 -17.58 -35.33 25.39
CA GLY A 515 -18.62 -34.64 26.16
C GLY A 515 -18.70 -33.16 25.80
N ALA A 516 -17.56 -32.51 25.59
CA ALA A 516 -17.50 -31.14 25.12
C ALA A 516 -17.94 -31.03 23.64
N ALA A 517 -17.60 -32.03 22.81
CA ALA A 517 -18.04 -32.07 21.41
C ALA A 517 -19.57 -32.14 21.29
N PHE A 518 -20.24 -32.99 22.07
CA PHE A 518 -21.70 -33.05 22.14
C PHE A 518 -22.32 -31.72 22.54
N ASN A 519 -21.73 -31.03 23.52
CA ASN A 519 -22.21 -29.70 23.94
C ASN A 519 -22.06 -28.67 22.81
N ALA A 520 -20.92 -28.66 22.11
CA ALA A 520 -20.68 -27.77 20.98
C ALA A 520 -21.64 -28.04 19.81
N ILE A 521 -21.89 -29.32 19.49
CA ILE A 521 -22.86 -29.72 18.46
C ILE A 521 -24.28 -29.34 18.87
N GLY A 522 -24.66 -29.56 20.14
CA GLY A 522 -25.96 -29.15 20.66
C GLY A 522 -26.15 -27.62 20.59
N GLN A 523 -25.12 -26.85 20.90
CA GLN A 523 -25.14 -25.39 20.72
C GLN A 523 -25.29 -25.01 19.23
N LEU A 524 -24.55 -25.66 18.33
CA LEU A 524 -24.66 -25.47 16.89
C LEU A 524 -26.05 -25.80 16.37
N GLU A 525 -26.70 -26.85 16.88
CA GLU A 525 -28.06 -27.26 16.51
C GLU A 525 -29.13 -26.27 16.99
N VAL A 526 -28.97 -25.72 18.20
CA VAL A 526 -29.85 -24.69 18.75
C VAL A 526 -29.76 -23.39 17.94
N LEU A 527 -28.54 -22.94 17.62
CA LEU A 527 -28.31 -21.68 16.93
C LEU A 527 -28.55 -21.77 15.42
N TYR A 528 -28.18 -22.88 14.81
CA TYR A 528 -28.23 -23.10 13.35
C TYR A 528 -28.84 -24.47 13.01
N PRO A 529 -30.15 -24.66 13.29
CA PRO A 529 -30.83 -25.92 12.99
C PRO A 529 -30.77 -26.23 11.49
N GLY A 530 -30.55 -27.50 11.16
CA GLY A 530 -30.44 -27.96 9.76
C GLY A 530 -29.07 -27.74 9.12
N THR A 531 -28.04 -27.39 9.89
CA THR A 531 -26.65 -27.35 9.40
C THR A 531 -26.18 -28.78 9.02
N PRO A 532 -25.80 -29.05 7.76
CA PRO A 532 -25.46 -30.40 7.32
C PRO A 532 -24.31 -31.07 8.09
N GLN A 533 -23.37 -30.27 8.59
CA GLN A 533 -22.22 -30.75 9.36
C GLN A 533 -22.65 -31.38 10.70
N ILE A 534 -23.81 -31.03 11.25
CA ILE A 534 -24.31 -31.60 12.52
C ILE A 534 -24.49 -33.11 12.38
N SER A 535 -25.14 -33.58 11.30
CA SER A 535 -25.33 -35.02 11.10
C SER A 535 -23.99 -35.73 10.93
N SER A 536 -23.06 -35.16 10.14
CA SER A 536 -21.74 -35.74 9.94
C SER A 536 -20.93 -35.84 11.24
N LEU A 537 -20.97 -34.81 12.10
CA LEU A 537 -20.27 -34.82 13.40
C LEU A 537 -20.90 -35.83 14.37
N ASN A 538 -22.23 -35.92 14.40
CA ASN A 538 -22.95 -36.89 15.22
C ASN A 538 -22.70 -38.34 14.76
N ASP A 539 -22.65 -38.59 13.45
CA ASP A 539 -22.36 -39.91 12.90
C ASP A 539 -20.97 -40.39 13.34
N VAL A 540 -19.96 -39.51 13.26
CA VAL A 540 -18.60 -39.81 13.74
C VAL A 540 -18.60 -40.10 15.25
N LEU A 541 -19.24 -39.27 16.07
CA LEU A 541 -19.31 -39.50 17.52
C LEU A 541 -20.00 -40.83 17.88
N ASN A 542 -21.11 -41.15 17.20
CA ASN A 542 -21.85 -42.40 17.42
C ASN A 542 -21.02 -43.62 17.00
N GLU A 543 -20.26 -43.52 15.92
CA GLU A 543 -19.35 -44.58 15.49
C GLU A 543 -18.24 -44.80 16.53
N ILE A 544 -17.63 -43.72 17.05
CA ILE A 544 -16.60 -43.82 18.09
C ILE A 544 -17.19 -44.43 19.38
N GLU A 545 -18.40 -44.03 19.77
CA GLU A 545 -19.09 -44.59 20.95
C GLU A 545 -19.32 -46.10 20.82
N GLN A 546 -19.70 -46.58 19.63
CA GLN A 546 -19.92 -48.00 19.36
C GLN A 546 -18.63 -48.84 19.36
N GLN A 547 -17.50 -48.24 18.96
CA GLN A 547 -16.22 -48.95 18.86
C GLN A 547 -15.50 -49.07 20.21
N GLY A 548 -15.78 -48.19 21.18
CA GLY A 548 -15.26 -48.28 22.56
C GLY A 548 -13.74 -48.21 22.71
N SER A 549 -13.02 -47.96 21.62
CA SER A 549 -11.56 -47.86 21.54
C SER A 549 -11.20 -46.78 20.52
N TRP A 550 -10.32 -45.89 20.95
CA TRP A 550 -9.73 -44.84 20.12
C TRP A 550 -8.76 -45.47 19.13
N GLY A 551 -8.90 -45.16 17.84
CA GLY A 551 -7.75 -45.13 16.95
C GLY A 551 -6.82 -43.99 17.36
N GLU A 552 -5.57 -43.97 16.88
CA GLU A 552 -4.72 -42.80 17.03
C GLU A 552 -5.42 -41.54 16.47
N PRO A 553 -5.16 -40.34 17.03
CA PRO A 553 -5.68 -39.09 16.48
C PRO A 553 -5.49 -39.08 14.97
N ILE A 554 -6.54 -38.74 14.22
CA ILE A 554 -6.48 -38.67 12.76
C ILE A 554 -5.62 -37.45 12.43
N ALA A 555 -4.33 -37.67 12.22
CA ALA A 555 -3.47 -36.67 11.61
C ALA A 555 -3.95 -36.48 10.17
N LEU A 556 -4.37 -35.26 9.84
CA LEU A 556 -4.75 -34.90 8.46
C LEU A 556 -3.52 -34.83 7.52
N LEU A 557 -2.31 -34.99 8.06
CA LEU A 557 -1.06 -35.16 7.33
C LEU A 557 -0.60 -36.62 7.35
N ASP A 558 -0.14 -37.11 6.20
CA ASP A 558 0.43 -38.46 6.03
C ASP A 558 1.76 -38.67 6.78
N ALA A 559 2.42 -37.60 7.25
CA ALA A 559 3.68 -37.65 7.99
C ALA A 559 3.71 -36.63 9.15
N PRO A 560 4.00 -37.06 10.39
CA PRO A 560 4.12 -36.16 11.54
C PRO A 560 5.39 -35.30 11.43
N ALA A 561 5.38 -34.11 12.03
CA ALA A 561 6.50 -33.16 11.93
C ALA A 561 7.83 -33.74 12.46
N GLU A 562 7.77 -34.67 13.41
CA GLU A 562 8.94 -35.39 13.93
C GLU A 562 9.63 -36.29 12.89
N ALA A 563 8.96 -36.63 11.79
CA ALA A 563 9.54 -37.37 10.68
C ALA A 563 10.37 -36.50 9.72
N LEU A 564 10.30 -35.17 9.85
CA LEU A 564 11.01 -34.20 9.00
C LEU A 564 12.31 -33.81 9.71
N GLY A 565 13.46 -34.08 9.09
CA GLY A 565 14.76 -34.13 9.78
C GLY A 565 15.21 -32.86 10.53
N VAL A 566 14.73 -31.67 10.15
CA VAL A 566 15.11 -30.39 10.78
C VAL A 566 13.93 -29.43 10.88
N VAL A 567 13.89 -28.65 11.96
CA VAL A 567 13.01 -27.49 12.11
C VAL A 567 13.79 -26.23 11.84
N VAL A 568 13.21 -25.32 11.05
CA VAL A 568 13.70 -23.94 10.92
C VAL A 568 12.79 -22.97 11.64
N GLU A 569 13.41 -22.10 12.44
CA GLU A 569 12.77 -21.10 13.29
C GLU A 569 13.34 -19.72 13.00
N CYS A 570 12.55 -18.67 13.24
CA CYS A 570 12.96 -17.29 13.04
C CYS A 570 13.25 -16.60 14.39
N SER A 571 14.32 -15.80 14.46
CA SER A 571 14.67 -15.03 15.66
C SER A 571 13.72 -13.85 15.97
N ALA A 572 12.87 -13.43 15.03
CA ALA A 572 12.03 -12.23 15.17
C ALA A 572 10.53 -12.47 14.97
N CYS A 573 10.11 -13.68 14.58
CA CYS A 573 8.70 -13.98 14.35
C CYS A 573 8.39 -15.44 14.71
N PRO A 574 7.12 -15.81 14.91
CA PRO A 574 6.71 -17.14 15.38
C PRO A 574 6.75 -18.20 14.27
N ALA A 575 7.61 -18.02 13.25
CA ALA A 575 7.73 -18.97 12.15
C ALA A 575 8.45 -20.23 12.67
N TRP A 576 7.84 -21.38 12.42
CA TRP A 576 8.31 -22.70 12.81
C TRP A 576 7.96 -23.65 11.68
N ILE A 577 8.97 -24.19 10.99
CA ILE A 577 8.79 -24.92 9.73
C ILE A 577 9.60 -26.22 9.78
N PRO A 578 8.93 -27.38 9.92
CA PRO A 578 9.58 -28.66 9.80
C PRO A 578 9.81 -28.98 8.32
N MET A 579 11.01 -29.45 7.97
CA MET A 579 11.38 -29.84 6.61
C MET A 579 12.57 -30.81 6.59
N GLN A 580 12.89 -31.36 5.41
CA GLN A 580 14.09 -32.18 5.23
C GLN A 580 15.35 -31.32 5.12
N GLU A 581 16.52 -31.88 5.44
CA GLU A 581 17.82 -31.18 5.36
C GLU A 581 18.13 -30.56 3.98
N LYS A 582 17.54 -31.10 2.92
CA LYS A 582 17.77 -30.64 1.54
C LYS A 582 16.69 -29.70 1.03
N ASP A 583 15.60 -29.52 1.78
CA ASP A 583 14.53 -28.62 1.38
C ASP A 583 14.99 -27.16 1.48
N MET A 584 14.37 -26.31 0.66
CA MET A 584 14.58 -24.86 0.66
C MET A 584 13.26 -24.16 0.98
N LEU A 585 13.33 -22.89 1.38
CA LEU A 585 12.13 -22.06 1.46
C LEU A 585 12.03 -21.14 0.24
N CYS A 586 10.81 -20.89 -0.22
CA CYS A 586 10.55 -19.84 -1.18
C CYS A 586 10.82 -18.47 -0.53
N ALA A 587 11.67 -17.64 -1.15
CA ALA A 587 12.00 -16.31 -0.63
C ALA A 587 10.84 -15.29 -0.70
N ARG A 588 9.72 -15.65 -1.36
CA ARG A 588 8.52 -14.81 -1.49
C ARG A 588 7.41 -15.24 -0.53
N CYS A 589 6.91 -16.47 -0.71
CA CYS A 589 5.73 -16.97 0.01
C CYS A 589 6.09 -17.93 1.15
N GLY A 590 7.37 -18.22 1.38
CA GLY A 590 7.78 -19.14 2.45
C GLY A 590 7.40 -20.61 2.24
N ALA A 591 6.85 -21.02 1.09
CA ALA A 591 6.57 -22.44 0.82
C ALA A 591 7.85 -23.29 0.90
N VAL A 592 7.72 -24.53 1.37
CA VAL A 592 8.80 -25.52 1.41
C VAL A 592 8.98 -26.12 0.01
N LEU A 593 10.23 -26.24 -0.43
CA LEU A 593 10.60 -26.62 -1.79
C LEU A 593 11.60 -27.77 -1.77
N SER A 594 11.16 -28.94 -2.22
CA SER A 594 12.01 -30.15 -2.27
C SER A 594 12.81 -30.30 -3.56
N GLN A 595 12.61 -29.43 -4.55
CA GLN A 595 13.31 -29.47 -5.83
C GLN A 595 13.75 -28.08 -6.29
N ALA A 596 14.77 -28.05 -7.13
CA ALA A 596 15.19 -26.86 -7.85
C ALA A 596 14.20 -26.54 -8.99
N GLY A 597 13.96 -25.26 -9.24
CA GLY A 597 12.96 -24.76 -10.20
C GLY A 597 11.96 -23.83 -9.52
N PRO A 598 11.08 -23.12 -10.26
CA PRO A 598 10.13 -22.14 -9.73
C PRO A 598 9.25 -22.67 -8.59
N CYS A 599 8.83 -21.80 -7.68
CA CYS A 599 7.99 -22.19 -6.55
C CYS A 599 6.63 -22.62 -7.08
N GLN A 600 6.16 -23.82 -6.71
CA GLN A 600 4.88 -24.35 -7.19
C GLN A 600 3.66 -23.56 -6.67
N CYS A 601 3.85 -22.79 -5.58
CA CYS A 601 2.79 -21.98 -5.00
C CYS A 601 2.68 -20.60 -5.65
N CYS A 602 3.80 -19.87 -5.78
CA CYS A 602 3.78 -18.46 -6.20
C CYS A 602 4.55 -18.16 -7.51
N GLY A 603 5.14 -19.18 -8.14
CA GLY A 603 5.93 -19.05 -9.37
C GLY A 603 7.28 -18.34 -9.21
N TRP A 604 7.67 -17.92 -8.00
CA TRP A 604 8.92 -17.18 -7.78
C TRP A 604 10.15 -18.09 -7.82
N ASP A 605 11.27 -17.59 -8.33
CA ASP A 605 12.55 -18.32 -8.43
C ASP A 605 13.48 -18.11 -7.23
N GLY A 606 13.27 -17.07 -6.41
CA GLY A 606 14.13 -16.79 -5.26
C GLY A 606 13.97 -17.83 -4.14
N ARG A 607 15.09 -18.30 -3.62
CA ARG A 607 15.16 -19.35 -2.58
C ARG A 607 15.91 -18.83 -1.37
N VAL A 608 15.48 -19.29 -0.22
CA VAL A 608 16.24 -19.22 1.01
C VAL A 608 16.82 -20.60 1.25
N ILE A 609 18.13 -20.71 1.02
CA ILE A 609 18.90 -21.90 1.35
C ILE A 609 19.34 -21.74 2.80
N TRP A 610 19.09 -22.76 3.60
CA TRP A 610 19.53 -22.80 4.98
C TRP A 610 20.60 -23.90 5.10
N ALA A 611 21.60 -23.66 5.93
CA ALA A 611 22.59 -24.65 6.33
C ALA A 611 23.17 -24.27 7.69
N PRO A 612 23.67 -25.22 8.49
CA PRO A 612 24.32 -24.92 9.76
C PRO A 612 25.43 -23.86 9.59
N GLY A 613 25.31 -22.75 10.32
CA GLY A 613 26.26 -21.62 10.26
C GLY A 613 26.03 -20.61 9.13
N ILE A 614 24.99 -20.76 8.31
CA ILE A 614 24.57 -19.77 7.32
C ILE A 614 23.41 -18.96 7.87
N THR A 615 23.63 -17.66 8.07
CA THR A 615 22.57 -16.72 8.41
C THR A 615 21.73 -16.40 7.18
N ALA A 616 20.43 -16.69 7.25
CA ALA A 616 19.48 -16.36 6.19
C ALA A 616 18.34 -15.51 6.73
N ILE A 617 17.90 -14.52 5.95
CA ILE A 617 16.76 -13.67 6.33
C ILE A 617 15.46 -14.46 6.18
N CYS A 618 14.63 -14.39 7.22
CA CYS A 618 13.33 -15.04 7.26
C CYS A 618 12.40 -14.54 6.13
N PRO A 619 11.86 -15.42 5.27
CA PRO A 619 11.00 -14.99 4.16
C PRO A 619 9.62 -14.52 4.61
N TYR A 620 9.21 -14.81 5.85
CA TYR A 620 7.90 -14.46 6.37
C TYR A 620 7.86 -13.05 6.96
N CYS A 621 8.80 -12.72 7.86
CA CYS A 621 8.84 -11.41 8.52
C CYS A 621 9.87 -10.45 7.93
N ARG A 622 10.83 -10.95 7.12
CA ARG A 622 11.86 -10.19 6.43
C ARG A 622 12.83 -9.40 7.33
N ALA A 623 12.78 -9.67 8.62
CA ALA A 623 13.59 -8.98 9.62
C ALA A 623 14.47 -9.95 10.41
N GLY A 624 13.91 -11.09 10.83
CA GLY A 624 14.62 -12.07 11.64
C GLY A 624 15.53 -12.97 10.82
N GLU A 625 16.44 -13.61 11.52
CA GLU A 625 17.37 -14.60 10.99
C GLU A 625 16.82 -16.01 11.23
N LEU A 626 17.04 -16.90 10.27
CA LEU A 626 16.65 -18.30 10.36
C LEU A 626 17.72 -19.11 11.10
N ASN A 627 17.27 -19.88 12.08
CA ASN A 627 18.05 -20.86 12.81
C ASN A 627 17.45 -22.25 12.61
N SER A 628 18.26 -23.30 12.77
CA SER A 628 17.81 -24.68 12.58
C SER A 628 18.09 -25.56 13.79
N THR A 629 17.14 -26.40 14.18
CA THR A 629 17.27 -27.39 15.24
C THR A 629 16.91 -28.80 14.71
N PRO A 630 17.72 -29.84 14.98
CA PRO A 630 17.37 -31.21 14.60
C PRO A 630 16.12 -31.68 15.36
N THR A 631 15.18 -32.35 14.68
CA THR A 631 13.93 -32.84 15.28
C THR A 631 14.12 -33.96 16.31
N GLY A 632 15.30 -34.59 16.37
CA GLY A 632 15.64 -35.70 17.27
C GLY A 632 16.16 -35.32 18.66
N GLY A 633 16.18 -34.04 19.03
CA GLY A 633 16.57 -33.60 20.37
C GLY A 633 15.35 -33.36 21.25
N ALA A 634 15.01 -34.32 22.12
CA ALA A 634 14.07 -34.10 23.20
C ALA A 634 14.64 -33.05 24.19
N THR A 635 14.50 -31.76 23.87
CA THR A 635 14.53 -30.70 24.87
C THR A 635 13.12 -30.52 25.36
N THR A 636 12.85 -31.16 26.50
CA THR A 636 11.82 -30.75 27.44
C THR A 636 11.79 -29.22 27.54
N LEU A 637 10.74 -28.61 26.99
CA LEU A 637 10.33 -27.26 27.37
C LEU A 637 9.85 -27.33 28.82
N SER A 638 10.80 -27.37 29.75
CA SER A 638 10.56 -27.06 31.16
C SER A 638 10.13 -25.61 31.21
N GLY A 639 8.89 -25.37 31.62
CA GLY A 639 8.33 -24.04 31.77
C GLY A 639 9.22 -23.12 32.59
N GLN A 640 9.27 -21.86 32.17
CA GLN A 640 9.62 -20.75 33.05
C GLN A 640 8.53 -19.68 32.91
N SER A 641 7.71 -19.68 33.97
CA SER A 641 6.92 -18.61 34.61
C SER A 641 6.81 -17.26 33.91
#